data_AF-A0A936MZN3-F1
#
_entry.id   AF-A0A936MZN3-F1
#
_cell.length_a   1.000
_cell.length_b   1.000
_cell.length_c   1.000
_cell.angle_alpha   90.00
_cell.angle_beta   90.00
_cell.angle_gamma   90.00
#
_symmetry.space_group_name_H-M   'P 1'
#
loop_
_entity.id
_entity.type
_entity.pdbx_description
1 polymer ?
#
loop_
_entity_poly.entity_id
_entity_poly.type
_entity_poly.pdbx_seq_one_letter_code
_entity_poly.pdbx_strand_id
1 'polypeptide(L)'
;MNRTLPVPHRIAVAIGAGMLLLFGACGVRTAHAPGALQEFAALTNWPVNDTGVGVITLDYTDALDSGFVVPSPRQVPEGRFTFRFTLRDTTGRGTRFHYKLYYLNDSYKFAHTAPDGRQHPLAHENFYGSWEDAGEGFRLSPPATAEGITVTDAFRIRGDPRDQPEHRDDRGRPARWSRNPRVGEYVFMLVVMPEDDFARTAPAAEVQDIRRTAEGRHMDPFWYWISGPGARLKGAEVRIAAQRLKVEARPPLGAGVHVRPEHAADRSAFSATCGDDPALAAQAPFEQFIHYVDASTRFANIPLIADVLNNEYTPADHDRYRCFFPTDQLVGLRPMVARTPCSTVRSDPERHVIELRNPASTDGDWRKENVGIRSRHGLAYGRYRVKCKLTRLLNDSDMWVGLTNAIWLIYDGAPGGLRRPCLKDGYMANYYGGDNDQRVPRVAYSEIDFEILKTPSYCPDRAFPPTYPQQLALPDDRNAWTYSTSDTRTDGRGMITVACTNWDMACHDAEDFDVGCHAIEKDGRTYVNHRWDHNYRALTQKTEALDSELFGGDHYWFEIDWRPQEIFWRIGPDLEKLRTVAYMNNTVTEVSNVQMHLIVTQEWHNTRWWPGTPFDQGYIPFPARDLVGEVQEVIID
;
A
#
# COMPACT_ATOMS: atom_id res chain seq x y z
N MET A 1 39.70 -0.24 66.33
CA MET A 1 40.10 1.17 66.48
C MET A 1 39.49 1.95 65.32
N ASN A 2 38.66 2.96 65.65
CA ASN A 2 38.20 4.14 64.89
C ASN A 2 37.80 4.00 63.40
N ARG A 3 36.49 4.12 63.09
CA ARG A 3 35.78 5.30 62.52
C ARG A 3 35.95 5.44 60.99
N THR A 4 35.01 5.78 60.11
CA THR A 4 33.57 6.16 60.10
C THR A 4 33.15 6.23 58.61
N LEU A 5 31.84 6.20 58.38
CA LEU A 5 31.06 6.21 57.13
C LEU A 5 31.38 7.29 56.05
N PRO A 6 30.87 7.13 54.81
CA PRO A 6 31.01 8.10 53.72
C PRO A 6 29.90 9.17 53.71
N VAL A 7 30.21 10.33 53.10
CA VAL A 7 29.31 11.48 52.88
C VAL A 7 29.12 11.69 51.36
N PRO A 8 27.92 12.09 50.89
CA PRO A 8 27.62 12.34 49.49
C PRO A 8 27.93 13.80 49.07
N HIS A 9 28.35 14.01 47.83
CA HIS A 9 28.45 15.35 47.25
C HIS A 9 27.19 15.70 46.45
N ARG A 10 26.43 16.66 46.98
CA ARG A 10 25.59 17.59 46.21
C ARG A 10 26.45 18.79 45.82
N ILE A 11 26.37 19.22 44.57
CA ILE A 11 26.83 20.55 44.15
C ILE A 11 25.63 21.32 43.63
N ALA A 12 25.36 22.45 44.27
CA ALA A 12 24.49 23.51 43.79
C ALA A 12 25.38 24.66 43.28
N VAL A 13 25.05 25.24 42.13
CA VAL A 13 25.56 26.53 41.63
C VAL A 13 24.36 27.20 40.94
N ALA A 14 23.66 28.10 41.64
CA ALA A 14 23.86 29.56 41.67
C ALA A 14 23.33 30.25 40.40
N ILE A 15 22.21 30.94 40.60
CA ILE A 15 21.49 31.79 39.66
C ILE A 15 22.29 33.08 39.46
N GLY A 16 22.68 33.35 38.21
CA GLY A 16 23.31 34.61 37.77
C GLY A 16 22.37 35.39 36.87
N ALA A 17 22.09 36.63 37.26
CA ALA A 17 21.26 37.58 36.54
C ALA A 17 22.00 38.23 35.36
N GLY A 18 21.22 38.62 34.34
CA GLY A 18 21.47 39.85 33.57
C GLY A 18 22.13 39.71 32.20
N MET A 19 21.32 39.59 31.14
CA MET A 19 21.52 40.38 29.92
C MET A 19 20.20 40.49 29.15
N LEU A 20 19.52 41.62 29.33
CA LEU A 20 18.34 42.00 28.58
C LEU A 20 18.80 42.56 27.23
N LEU A 21 18.69 41.77 26.16
CA LEU A 21 18.84 42.26 24.79
C LEU A 21 17.48 42.78 24.31
N LEU A 22 17.34 44.11 24.37
CA LEU A 22 16.29 44.87 23.69
C LEU A 22 16.43 44.70 22.18
N PHE A 23 15.63 43.83 21.57
CA PHE A 23 15.25 43.98 20.17
C PHE A 23 13.95 44.77 20.09
N GLY A 24 14.04 45.92 19.42
CA GLY A 24 12.98 46.90 19.30
C GLY A 24 11.70 46.32 18.70
N ALA A 25 10.62 46.47 19.45
CA ALA A 25 9.28 46.45 18.93
C ALA A 25 9.09 47.65 17.96
N CYS A 26 9.01 47.35 16.66
CA CYS A 26 8.43 48.23 15.67
C CYS A 26 7.69 47.35 14.66
N GLY A 27 6.36 47.46 14.65
CA GLY A 27 5.49 46.84 13.65
C GLY A 27 4.52 45.79 14.18
N VAL A 28 3.81 46.05 15.28
CA VAL A 28 2.48 45.44 15.46
C VAL A 28 1.62 45.98 14.31
N ARG A 29 1.47 45.19 13.24
CA ARG A 29 0.41 45.44 12.27
C ARG A 29 -0.88 45.39 13.06
N THR A 30 -1.56 46.54 13.12
CA THR A 30 -2.95 46.63 13.56
C THR A 30 -3.73 45.50 12.88
N ALA A 31 -4.49 44.74 13.68
CA ALA A 31 -5.38 43.71 13.18
C ALA A 31 -6.18 44.31 12.02
N HIS A 32 -5.92 43.83 10.79
CA HIS A 32 -6.73 44.20 9.65
C HIS A 32 -8.18 43.91 10.02
N ALA A 33 -9.08 44.82 9.65
CA ALA A 33 -10.50 44.54 9.71
C ALA A 33 -10.74 43.16 9.09
N PRO A 34 -11.64 42.33 9.68
CA PRO A 34 -11.89 41.00 9.15
C PRO A 34 -12.21 41.12 7.65
N GLY A 35 -11.53 40.33 6.80
CA GLY A 35 -11.78 40.31 5.35
C GLY A 35 -13.24 39.98 5.04
N ALA A 36 -13.64 40.06 3.77
CA ALA A 36 -14.98 39.71 3.33
C ALA A 36 -15.37 38.28 3.72
N LEU A 37 -14.41 37.33 3.81
CA LEU A 37 -14.65 35.94 4.16
C LEU A 37 -14.49 35.65 5.66
N GLN A 38 -15.59 35.26 6.30
CA GLN A 38 -15.69 34.87 7.71
C GLN A 38 -16.18 33.42 7.86
N GLU A 39 -15.81 32.78 8.99
CA GLU A 39 -16.44 31.54 9.50
C GLU A 39 -16.58 30.39 8.49
N PHE A 40 -15.48 29.96 7.86
CA PHE A 40 -15.52 28.81 6.94
C PHE A 40 -15.48 27.47 7.69
N ALA A 41 -16.54 26.68 7.53
CA ALA A 41 -16.65 25.29 7.99
C ALA A 41 -16.92 24.37 6.79
N ALA A 42 -16.01 23.43 6.52
CA ALA A 42 -16.07 22.53 5.37
C ALA A 42 -17.02 21.34 5.57
N LEU A 43 -17.26 20.94 6.82
CA LEU A 43 -17.95 19.70 7.20
C LEU A 43 -19.06 20.02 8.22
N THR A 44 -20.09 20.74 7.79
CA THR A 44 -21.18 21.16 8.69
C THR A 44 -22.21 20.07 8.98
N ASN A 45 -22.29 19.05 8.11
CA ASN A 45 -23.18 17.91 8.25
C ASN A 45 -22.43 16.60 8.55
N TRP A 46 -21.17 16.68 9.00
CA TRP A 46 -20.36 15.51 9.36
C TRP A 46 -19.69 15.73 10.72
N PRO A 47 -19.73 14.75 11.64
CA PRO A 47 -19.08 14.88 12.92
C PRO A 47 -17.55 14.99 12.77
N VAL A 48 -16.97 15.90 13.55
CA VAL A 48 -15.52 16.05 13.71
C VAL A 48 -15.18 15.89 15.19
N ASN A 49 -14.01 15.33 15.49
CA ASN A 49 -13.53 15.21 16.86
C ASN A 49 -13.00 16.57 17.40
N ASP A 50 -12.50 16.57 18.64
CA ASP A 50 -11.97 17.77 19.31
C ASP A 50 -10.75 18.39 18.60
N THR A 51 -10.06 17.63 17.75
CA THR A 51 -8.95 18.13 16.93
C THR A 51 -9.41 18.63 15.55
N GLY A 52 -10.72 18.63 15.29
CA GLY A 52 -11.32 19.08 14.03
C GLY A 52 -11.28 18.05 12.91
N VAL A 53 -10.95 16.78 13.20
CA VAL A 53 -10.86 15.70 12.21
C VAL A 53 -12.13 14.85 12.24
N GLY A 54 -12.85 14.79 11.12
CA GLY A 54 -13.90 13.79 10.89
C GLY A 54 -13.30 12.52 10.28
N VAL A 55 -13.78 11.34 10.68
CA VAL A 55 -13.33 10.06 10.09
C VAL A 55 -14.47 9.46 9.30
N ILE A 56 -14.21 8.98 8.08
CA ILE A 56 -15.18 8.28 7.24
C ILE A 56 -14.53 7.05 6.60
N THR A 57 -15.24 5.92 6.62
CA THR A 57 -14.78 4.68 5.97
C THR A 57 -15.32 4.61 4.54
N LEU A 58 -14.56 4.10 3.58
CA LEU A 58 -15.06 3.85 2.22
C LEU A 58 -16.26 2.89 2.24
N ASP A 59 -17.28 3.23 1.46
CA ASP A 59 -18.48 2.41 1.29
C ASP A 59 -18.32 1.47 0.09
N TYR A 60 -18.18 0.18 0.36
CA TYR A 60 -17.88 -0.85 -0.64
C TYR A 60 -19.08 -1.29 -1.48
N THR A 61 -20.30 -0.98 -1.06
CA THR A 61 -21.51 -1.43 -1.75
C THR A 61 -21.66 -0.70 -3.09
N ASP A 62 -21.77 -1.45 -4.19
CA ASP A 62 -21.90 -0.94 -5.57
C ASP A 62 -20.73 -0.08 -6.07
N ALA A 63 -19.56 -0.15 -5.40
CA ALA A 63 -18.41 0.71 -5.68
C ALA A 63 -17.46 0.16 -6.75
N LEU A 64 -17.66 -1.08 -7.22
CA LEU A 64 -16.71 -1.75 -8.13
C LEU A 64 -16.63 -1.04 -9.50
N ASP A 65 -17.76 -0.91 -10.19
CA ASP A 65 -17.80 -0.28 -11.52
C ASP A 65 -17.94 1.24 -11.46
N SER A 66 -18.53 1.76 -10.38
CA SER A 66 -18.80 3.19 -10.22
C SER A 66 -17.61 3.95 -9.59
N GLY A 67 -16.68 3.24 -8.95
CA GLY A 67 -15.65 3.80 -8.09
C GLY A 67 -16.20 4.29 -6.76
N PHE A 68 -15.34 4.53 -5.78
CA PHE A 68 -15.80 5.09 -4.52
C PHE A 68 -16.22 6.56 -4.65
N VAL A 69 -17.25 6.91 -3.86
CA VAL A 69 -17.68 8.28 -3.60
C VAL A 69 -17.70 8.53 -2.09
N VAL A 70 -17.26 9.71 -1.67
CA VAL A 70 -17.13 10.10 -0.27
C VAL A 70 -17.76 11.49 -0.09
N PRO A 71 -18.90 11.60 0.62
CA PRO A 71 -19.66 10.51 1.23
C PRO A 71 -20.60 9.83 0.21
N SER A 72 -20.98 8.58 0.48
CA SER A 72 -22.07 7.92 -0.24
C SER A 72 -23.45 8.35 0.31
N PRO A 73 -24.55 8.10 -0.44
CA PRO A 73 -25.91 8.31 0.07
C PRO A 73 -26.29 7.49 1.32
N ARG A 74 -25.55 6.42 1.61
CA ARG A 74 -25.72 5.61 2.84
C ARG A 74 -25.00 6.22 4.05
N GLN A 75 -24.05 7.12 3.81
CA GLN A 75 -23.25 7.76 4.86
C GLN A 75 -23.80 9.14 5.24
N VAL A 76 -24.23 9.91 4.25
CA VAL A 76 -24.77 11.26 4.42
C VAL A 76 -25.97 11.44 3.49
N PRO A 77 -27.07 12.12 3.92
CA PRO A 77 -28.18 12.46 3.04
C PRO A 77 -27.69 13.11 1.74
N GLU A 78 -28.28 12.71 0.61
CA GLU A 78 -27.88 13.13 -0.76
C GLU A 78 -26.44 12.75 -1.15
N GLY A 79 -25.69 12.07 -0.28
CA GLY A 79 -24.29 11.69 -0.45
C GLY A 79 -23.37 12.88 -0.66
N ARG A 80 -23.58 13.99 0.05
CA ARG A 80 -22.72 15.19 -0.09
C ARG A 80 -22.37 15.78 1.26
N PHE A 81 -21.13 16.24 1.40
CA PHE A 81 -20.77 17.10 2.52
C PHE A 81 -21.31 18.50 2.28
N THR A 82 -21.82 19.13 3.33
CA THR A 82 -22.28 20.50 3.33
C THR A 82 -21.22 21.39 3.96
N PHE A 83 -20.84 22.46 3.28
CA PHE A 83 -19.97 23.50 3.82
C PHE A 83 -20.73 24.82 3.96
N ARG A 84 -20.21 25.68 4.84
CA ARG A 84 -20.78 26.99 5.14
C ARG A 84 -19.68 28.01 5.32
N PHE A 85 -19.97 29.24 4.91
CA PHE A 85 -19.13 30.39 5.17
C PHE A 85 -19.98 31.67 5.20
N THR A 86 -19.43 32.73 5.79
CA THR A 86 -20.07 34.04 5.87
C THR A 86 -19.33 35.04 5.02
N LEU A 87 -20.06 35.78 4.17
CA LEU A 87 -19.52 36.85 3.34
C LEU A 87 -20.01 38.20 3.84
N ARG A 88 -19.11 39.18 4.00
CA ARG A 88 -19.44 40.56 4.34
C ARG A 88 -19.03 41.50 3.23
N ASP A 89 -19.93 42.41 2.87
CA ASP A 89 -19.61 43.52 1.98
C ASP A 89 -19.07 44.69 2.79
N THR A 90 -17.76 44.90 2.74
CA THR A 90 -17.10 46.04 3.39
C THR A 90 -17.29 47.36 2.65
N THR A 91 -17.90 47.34 1.45
CA THR A 91 -18.16 48.52 0.62
C THR A 91 -19.57 49.07 0.78
N GLY A 92 -20.50 48.28 1.32
CA GLY A 92 -21.90 48.66 1.53
C GLY A 92 -22.73 48.82 0.25
N ARG A 93 -22.29 48.21 -0.86
CA ARG A 93 -22.90 48.31 -2.19
C ARG A 93 -23.75 47.10 -2.58
N GLY A 94 -23.82 46.08 -1.74
CA GLY A 94 -24.45 44.80 -2.09
C GLY A 94 -23.54 43.94 -2.96
N THR A 95 -22.22 43.95 -2.71
CA THR A 95 -21.24 43.19 -3.50
C THR A 95 -21.55 41.69 -3.51
N ARG A 96 -21.51 41.07 -4.69
CA ARG A 96 -21.54 39.62 -4.86
C ARG A 96 -20.12 39.08 -4.96
N PHE A 97 -19.94 37.81 -4.61
CA PHE A 97 -18.64 37.17 -4.60
C PHE A 97 -18.66 35.89 -5.43
N HIS A 98 -17.67 35.74 -6.30
CA HIS A 98 -17.32 34.46 -6.86
C HIS A 98 -16.67 33.61 -5.77
N TYR A 99 -17.09 32.35 -5.63
CA TYR A 99 -16.52 31.41 -4.67
C TYR A 99 -16.27 30.03 -5.28
N LYS A 100 -15.23 29.37 -4.81
CA LYS A 100 -14.91 27.98 -5.18
C LYS A 100 -14.23 27.23 -4.03
N LEU A 101 -14.70 26.01 -3.81
CA LEU A 101 -14.12 25.06 -2.87
C LEU A 101 -13.15 24.12 -3.61
N TYR A 102 -11.99 23.86 -3.00
CA TYR A 102 -11.08 22.80 -3.39
C TYR A 102 -10.84 21.86 -2.22
N TYR A 103 -10.66 20.57 -2.50
CA TYR A 103 -10.20 19.58 -1.54
C TYR A 103 -8.92 18.90 -2.05
N LEU A 104 -8.07 18.46 -1.13
CA LEU A 104 -6.79 17.81 -1.42
C LEU A 104 -6.52 16.74 -0.38
N ASN A 105 -6.04 15.57 -0.82
CA ASN A 105 -5.43 14.59 0.08
C ASN A 105 -4.04 15.09 0.53
N ASP A 106 -3.90 15.40 1.81
CA ASP A 106 -2.71 15.98 2.45
C ASP A 106 -1.69 14.90 2.87
N SER A 107 -2.17 13.68 3.18
CA SER A 107 -1.33 12.57 3.62
C SER A 107 -0.38 12.04 2.54
N TYR A 108 -0.87 11.87 1.31
CA TYR A 108 -0.15 11.22 0.22
C TYR A 108 0.00 12.18 -0.98
N LYS A 109 0.75 13.26 -0.76
CA LYS A 109 1.02 14.29 -1.77
C LYS A 109 2.50 14.59 -1.93
N PHE A 110 2.84 15.13 -3.09
CA PHE A 110 4.07 15.88 -3.28
C PHE A 110 3.93 17.28 -2.69
N ALA A 111 5.06 17.90 -2.36
CA ALA A 111 5.10 19.32 -2.03
C ALA A 111 4.43 20.16 -3.13
N HIS A 112 3.78 21.26 -2.75
CA HIS A 112 3.14 22.18 -3.71
C HIS A 112 4.18 22.97 -4.50
N THR A 113 5.27 23.34 -3.83
CA THR A 113 6.24 24.33 -4.30
C THR A 113 7.63 23.70 -4.33
N ALA A 114 8.35 23.89 -5.43
CA ALA A 114 9.76 23.56 -5.56
C ALA A 114 10.65 24.62 -4.87
N PRO A 115 11.94 24.35 -4.63
CA PRO A 115 12.86 25.31 -3.99
C PRO A 115 12.98 26.66 -4.72
N ASP A 116 12.70 26.70 -6.03
CA ASP A 116 12.71 27.91 -6.86
C ASP A 116 11.41 28.74 -6.77
N GLY A 117 10.44 28.32 -5.96
CA GLY A 117 9.14 28.97 -5.80
C GLY A 117 8.10 28.60 -6.86
N ARG A 118 8.47 27.82 -7.89
CA ARG A 118 7.52 27.31 -8.90
C ARG A 118 6.73 26.12 -8.35
N GLN A 119 5.68 25.73 -9.07
CA GLN A 119 4.96 24.49 -8.75
C GLN A 119 5.94 23.31 -8.80
N HIS A 120 5.90 22.44 -7.79
CA HIS A 120 6.69 21.22 -7.78
C HIS A 120 6.38 20.38 -9.03
N PRO A 121 7.38 19.82 -9.73
CA PRO A 121 7.16 19.12 -11.00
C PRO A 121 6.13 17.98 -10.92
N LEU A 122 6.06 17.31 -9.76
CA LEU A 122 5.13 16.19 -9.50
C LEU A 122 3.85 16.60 -8.74
N ALA A 123 3.64 17.88 -8.41
CA ALA A 123 2.40 18.31 -7.72
C ALA A 123 1.13 18.07 -8.55
N HIS A 124 1.27 17.94 -9.88
CA HIS A 124 0.15 17.58 -10.76
C HIS A 124 -0.39 16.16 -10.50
N GLU A 125 0.35 15.30 -9.80
CA GLU A 125 -0.07 13.96 -9.37
C GLU A 125 -0.87 13.98 -8.06
N ASN A 126 -0.90 15.11 -7.34
CA ASN A 126 -1.66 15.23 -6.10
C ASN A 126 -3.14 14.93 -6.35
N PHE A 127 -3.79 14.28 -5.38
CA PHE A 127 -5.22 14.00 -5.47
C PHE A 127 -6.00 15.19 -4.91
N TYR A 128 -6.57 15.99 -5.82
CA TYR A 128 -7.40 17.13 -5.47
C TYR A 128 -8.60 17.24 -6.40
N GLY A 129 -9.63 17.93 -5.95
CA GLY A 129 -10.84 18.22 -6.72
C GLY A 129 -11.54 19.48 -6.24
N SER A 130 -12.74 19.70 -6.76
CA SER A 130 -13.58 20.85 -6.40
C SER A 130 -15.06 20.45 -6.39
N TRP A 131 -15.81 20.83 -7.43
CA TRP A 131 -17.19 20.44 -7.64
C TRP A 131 -17.30 19.03 -8.22
N GLU A 132 -18.48 18.43 -8.12
CA GLU A 132 -18.76 17.10 -8.69
C GLU A 132 -18.66 17.11 -10.23
N ASP A 133 -19.07 18.22 -10.86
CA ASP A 133 -18.69 18.54 -12.24
C ASP A 133 -17.33 19.25 -12.22
N ALA A 134 -16.27 18.54 -12.65
CA ALA A 134 -14.91 19.07 -12.62
C ALA A 134 -14.72 20.31 -13.52
N GLY A 135 -15.61 20.52 -14.50
CA GLY A 135 -15.61 21.67 -15.39
C GLY A 135 -16.24 22.93 -14.81
N GLU A 136 -16.96 22.81 -13.71
CA GLU A 136 -17.68 23.93 -13.12
C GLU A 136 -16.70 24.96 -12.53
N GLY A 137 -16.90 26.24 -12.89
CA GLY A 137 -16.08 27.36 -12.47
C GLY A 137 -16.36 27.86 -11.04
N PHE A 138 -16.15 29.16 -10.81
CA PHE A 138 -16.57 29.79 -9.58
C PHE A 138 -18.08 30.04 -9.58
N ARG A 139 -18.76 29.66 -8.50
CA ARG A 139 -20.18 30.01 -8.27
C ARG A 139 -20.29 31.44 -7.79
N LEU A 140 -21.44 32.07 -7.96
CA LEU A 140 -21.67 33.47 -7.58
C LEU A 140 -22.64 33.54 -6.40
N SER A 141 -22.25 34.25 -5.34
CA SER A 141 -23.08 34.41 -4.14
C SER A 141 -24.30 35.30 -4.41
N PRO A 142 -25.31 35.28 -3.53
CA PRO A 142 -26.23 36.39 -3.37
C PRO A 142 -25.48 37.69 -2.99
N PRO A 143 -26.11 38.88 -3.15
CA PRO A 143 -25.56 40.14 -2.66
C PRO A 143 -25.28 40.08 -1.14
N ALA A 144 -24.04 40.33 -0.74
CA ALA A 144 -23.69 40.39 0.68
C ALA A 144 -24.04 41.75 1.28
N THR A 145 -24.38 41.77 2.57
CA THR A 145 -24.62 43.01 3.33
C THR A 145 -23.42 43.33 4.24
N ALA A 146 -23.46 44.49 4.91
CA ALA A 146 -22.45 44.85 5.90
C ALA A 146 -22.49 43.92 7.14
N GLU A 147 -23.68 43.44 7.50
CA GLU A 147 -23.91 42.47 8.57
C GLU A 147 -23.42 41.06 8.17
N GLY A 148 -23.50 40.77 6.88
CA GLY A 148 -23.02 39.56 6.24
C GLY A 148 -24.14 38.60 5.85
N ILE A 149 -23.84 37.74 4.88
CA ILE A 149 -24.71 36.65 4.44
C ILE A 149 -24.03 35.31 4.70
N THR A 150 -24.81 34.32 5.07
CA THR A 150 -24.34 32.94 5.17
C THR A 150 -24.60 32.23 3.84
N VAL A 151 -23.55 31.70 3.23
CA VAL A 151 -23.64 30.82 2.07
C VAL A 151 -23.49 29.38 2.56
N THR A 152 -24.40 28.52 2.12
CA THR A 152 -24.35 27.07 2.37
C THR A 152 -24.41 26.36 1.02
N ASP A 153 -23.51 25.40 0.82
CA ASP A 153 -23.41 24.66 -0.42
C ASP A 153 -22.79 23.27 -0.14
N ALA A 154 -22.63 22.42 -1.15
CA ALA A 154 -22.27 21.03 -0.96
C ALA A 154 -21.27 20.51 -2.01
N PHE A 155 -20.49 19.50 -1.60
CA PHE A 155 -19.51 18.84 -2.45
C PHE A 155 -19.42 17.34 -2.15
N ARG A 156 -18.74 16.61 -3.03
CA ARG A 156 -18.47 15.17 -2.91
C ARG A 156 -17.08 14.90 -3.44
N ILE A 157 -16.32 14.08 -2.72
CA ILE A 157 -15.05 13.53 -3.19
C ILE A 157 -15.38 12.26 -3.99
N ARG A 158 -14.80 12.11 -5.17
CA ARG A 158 -15.07 10.97 -6.06
C ARG A 158 -13.80 10.56 -6.79
N GLY A 159 -13.81 9.33 -7.31
CA GLY A 159 -12.77 8.85 -8.20
C GLY A 159 -12.63 9.71 -9.47
N ASP A 160 -11.39 9.80 -9.94
CA ASP A 160 -10.93 10.72 -11.00
C ASP A 160 -11.58 12.12 -10.90
N PRO A 161 -11.21 12.93 -9.89
CA PRO A 161 -11.88 14.20 -9.61
C PRO A 161 -11.66 15.28 -10.68
N ARG A 162 -10.86 15.00 -11.72
CA ARG A 162 -10.52 15.91 -12.81
C ARG A 162 -11.04 15.43 -14.18
N ASP A 163 -11.83 14.36 -14.23
CA ASP A 163 -12.37 13.77 -15.47
C ASP A 163 -11.31 13.61 -16.58
N GLN A 164 -10.15 13.08 -16.20
CA GLN A 164 -8.96 12.95 -17.05
C GLN A 164 -9.21 11.98 -18.22
N PRO A 165 -8.77 12.31 -19.45
CA PRO A 165 -8.99 11.48 -20.64
C PRO A 165 -8.46 10.05 -20.52
N GLU A 166 -7.35 9.84 -19.81
CA GLU A 166 -6.71 8.54 -19.60
C GLU A 166 -7.52 7.60 -18.71
N HIS A 167 -8.43 8.13 -17.88
CA HIS A 167 -9.28 7.37 -16.96
C HIS A 167 -10.67 7.12 -17.57
N ARG A 168 -10.68 6.64 -18.82
CA ARG A 168 -11.90 6.28 -19.55
C ARG A 168 -11.91 4.81 -19.92
N ASP A 169 -13.09 4.21 -19.91
CA ASP A 169 -13.27 2.84 -20.37
C ASP A 169 -13.16 2.74 -21.91
N ASP A 170 -13.18 1.51 -22.44
CA ASP A 170 -13.08 1.24 -23.88
C ASP A 170 -14.22 1.87 -24.71
N ARG A 171 -15.29 2.35 -24.05
CA ARG A 171 -16.42 3.05 -24.68
C ARG A 171 -16.31 4.57 -24.53
N GLY A 172 -15.20 5.07 -24.00
CA GLY A 172 -14.95 6.50 -23.76
C GLY A 172 -15.72 7.08 -22.57
N ARG A 173 -16.36 6.26 -21.73
CA ARG A 173 -17.09 6.72 -20.53
C ARG A 173 -16.10 6.91 -19.37
N PRO A 174 -16.32 7.88 -18.46
CA PRO A 174 -15.46 8.04 -17.28
C PRO A 174 -15.40 6.75 -16.44
N ALA A 175 -14.21 6.19 -16.28
CA ALA A 175 -13.94 5.01 -15.47
C ALA A 175 -13.48 5.45 -14.08
N ARG A 176 -14.39 6.00 -13.27
CA ARG A 176 -14.03 6.65 -11.99
C ARG A 176 -13.30 5.72 -11.01
N TRP A 177 -13.56 4.41 -11.08
CA TRP A 177 -12.87 3.38 -10.32
C TRP A 177 -11.37 3.26 -10.63
N SER A 178 -10.92 3.71 -11.81
CA SER A 178 -9.50 3.65 -12.22
C SER A 178 -8.57 4.59 -11.45
N ARG A 179 -9.15 5.52 -10.68
CA ARG A 179 -8.43 6.40 -9.76
C ARG A 179 -9.34 6.73 -8.59
N ASN A 180 -9.50 5.78 -7.69
CA ASN A 180 -10.34 5.93 -6.51
C ASN A 180 -9.87 7.11 -5.62
N PRO A 181 -10.76 7.70 -4.79
CA PRO A 181 -10.37 8.52 -3.67
C PRO A 181 -9.23 7.88 -2.88
N ARG A 182 -8.20 8.67 -2.57
CA ARG A 182 -7.10 8.21 -1.72
C ARG A 182 -7.59 8.10 -0.28
N VAL A 183 -7.04 7.13 0.45
CA VAL A 183 -7.14 7.13 1.91
C VAL A 183 -6.25 8.23 2.51
N GLY A 184 -6.42 8.54 3.78
CA GLY A 184 -5.67 9.57 4.50
C GLY A 184 -6.47 10.85 4.72
N GLU A 185 -5.78 11.90 5.18
CA GLU A 185 -6.41 13.17 5.54
C GLU A 185 -6.62 14.08 4.33
N TYR A 186 -7.80 14.69 4.28
CA TYR A 186 -8.18 15.72 3.33
C TYR A 186 -8.28 17.08 4.01
N VAL A 187 -7.76 18.08 3.32
CA VAL A 187 -7.87 19.50 3.66
C VAL A 187 -8.74 20.24 2.64
N PHE A 188 -9.39 21.30 3.10
CA PHE A 188 -10.37 22.07 2.31
C PHE A 188 -9.95 23.53 2.22
N MET A 189 -9.96 24.09 1.01
CA MET A 189 -9.63 25.48 0.75
C MET A 189 -10.79 26.16 0.02
N LEU A 190 -11.29 27.25 0.60
CA LEU A 190 -12.28 28.13 -0.02
C LEU A 190 -11.58 29.37 -0.54
N VAL A 191 -11.88 29.73 -1.79
CA VAL A 191 -11.42 30.96 -2.42
C VAL A 191 -12.64 31.81 -2.73
N VAL A 192 -12.60 33.09 -2.35
CA VAL A 192 -13.64 34.07 -2.71
C VAL A 192 -13.04 35.33 -3.33
N MET A 193 -13.75 35.93 -4.28
CA MET A 193 -13.36 37.16 -4.97
C MET A 193 -14.60 38.03 -5.23
N PRO A 194 -14.57 39.34 -4.97
CA PRO A 194 -15.62 40.26 -5.41
C PRO A 194 -15.88 40.15 -6.92
N GLU A 195 -17.14 40.26 -7.34
CA GLU A 195 -17.55 40.17 -8.76
C GLU A 195 -16.76 41.13 -9.67
N ASP A 196 -16.58 42.37 -9.24
CA ASP A 196 -15.80 43.38 -9.97
C ASP A 196 -14.30 43.01 -10.07
N ASP A 197 -13.71 42.44 -9.03
CA ASP A 197 -12.31 42.01 -9.05
C ASP A 197 -12.13 40.79 -9.97
N PHE A 198 -13.05 39.83 -9.89
CA PHE A 198 -13.07 38.65 -10.76
C PHE A 198 -13.20 39.05 -12.24
N ALA A 199 -14.06 40.01 -12.55
CA ALA A 199 -14.24 40.52 -13.92
C ALA A 199 -13.00 41.27 -14.46
N ARG A 200 -12.29 42.01 -13.59
CA ARG A 200 -11.06 42.74 -13.97
C ARG A 200 -9.86 41.84 -14.12
N THR A 201 -9.71 40.83 -13.26
CA THR A 201 -8.55 39.96 -13.23
C THR A 201 -8.98 38.55 -12.88
N ALA A 202 -9.50 37.85 -13.89
CA ALA A 202 -9.95 36.49 -13.74
C ALA A 202 -8.78 35.56 -13.35
N PRO A 203 -9.02 34.54 -12.50
CA PRO A 203 -8.02 33.53 -12.19
C PRO A 203 -7.59 32.73 -13.42
N ALA A 204 -6.49 32.00 -13.32
CA ALA A 204 -6.06 31.10 -14.39
C ALA A 204 -7.15 30.08 -14.74
N ALA A 205 -7.27 29.75 -16.03
CA ALA A 205 -8.35 28.88 -16.52
C ALA A 205 -8.27 27.47 -15.88
N GLU A 206 -7.07 27.02 -15.52
CA GLU A 206 -6.77 25.71 -14.94
C GLU A 206 -7.21 25.59 -13.47
N VAL A 207 -7.34 26.70 -12.75
CA VAL A 207 -7.94 26.68 -11.41
C VAL A 207 -9.45 26.93 -11.46
N GLN A 208 -9.94 27.59 -12.52
CA GLN A 208 -11.38 27.70 -12.76
C GLN A 208 -11.98 26.36 -13.23
N ASP A 209 -11.37 25.69 -14.20
CA ASP A 209 -11.74 24.37 -14.72
C ASP A 209 -10.57 23.41 -14.48
N ILE A 210 -10.67 22.58 -13.44
CA ILE A 210 -9.57 21.73 -12.96
C ILE A 210 -9.23 20.57 -13.89
N ARG A 211 -10.01 20.38 -14.97
CA ARG A 211 -9.73 19.43 -16.04
C ARG A 211 -8.65 19.96 -16.98
N ARG A 212 -8.44 21.27 -17.01
CA ARG A 212 -7.47 21.90 -17.92
C ARG A 212 -6.05 21.72 -17.45
N THR A 213 -5.13 21.79 -18.40
CA THR A 213 -3.69 21.72 -18.19
C THR A 213 -3.02 22.96 -18.76
N ALA A 214 -1.94 23.39 -18.12
CA ALA A 214 -1.00 24.37 -18.63
C ALA A 214 0.31 23.64 -18.97
N GLU A 215 0.83 23.82 -20.18
CA GLU A 215 2.05 23.13 -20.64
C GLU A 215 1.97 21.59 -20.47
N GLY A 216 0.78 21.02 -20.67
CA GLY A 216 0.54 19.58 -20.55
C GLY A 216 0.48 19.05 -19.10
N ARG A 217 0.46 19.91 -18.08
CA ARG A 217 0.34 19.50 -16.67
C ARG A 217 -0.82 20.21 -15.98
N HIS A 218 -1.48 19.52 -15.07
CA HIS A 218 -2.49 20.16 -14.24
C HIS A 218 -1.85 21.14 -13.24
N MET A 219 -2.54 22.26 -13.01
CA MET A 219 -2.16 23.24 -12.00
C MET A 219 -2.70 22.80 -10.64
N ASP A 220 -1.83 22.74 -9.64
CA ASP A 220 -2.21 22.48 -8.25
C ASP A 220 -2.90 23.74 -7.68
N PRO A 221 -4.19 23.69 -7.33
CA PRO A 221 -4.91 24.87 -6.83
C PRO A 221 -4.31 25.40 -5.53
N PHE A 222 -3.82 24.52 -4.65
CA PHE A 222 -3.21 24.93 -3.38
C PHE A 222 -1.91 25.69 -3.63
N TRP A 223 -1.07 25.22 -4.56
CA TRP A 223 0.08 26.00 -5.00
C TRP A 223 -0.34 27.37 -5.56
N TYR A 224 -1.28 27.40 -6.52
CA TYR A 224 -1.67 28.61 -7.22
C TYR A 224 -2.17 29.71 -6.28
N TRP A 225 -3.07 29.36 -5.36
CA TRP A 225 -3.73 30.30 -4.47
C TRP A 225 -2.88 30.71 -3.26
N ILE A 226 -2.00 29.84 -2.77
CA ILE A 226 -1.20 30.10 -1.55
C ILE A 226 0.16 30.72 -1.89
N SER A 227 0.81 30.25 -2.95
CA SER A 227 2.20 30.64 -3.28
C SER A 227 2.42 31.08 -4.73
N GLY A 228 1.47 30.78 -5.62
CA GLY A 228 1.58 31.02 -7.05
C GLY A 228 1.06 32.41 -7.47
N PRO A 229 0.73 32.58 -8.76
CA PRO A 229 0.16 33.83 -9.27
C PRO A 229 -1.14 34.25 -8.58
N GLY A 230 -1.98 33.28 -8.16
CA GLY A 230 -3.24 33.53 -7.47
C GLY A 230 -3.09 34.26 -6.14
N ALA A 231 -2.01 34.00 -5.40
CA ALA A 231 -1.71 34.67 -4.13
C ALA A 231 -1.51 36.19 -4.25
N ARG A 232 -1.30 36.69 -5.48
CA ARG A 232 -1.11 38.12 -5.79
C ARG A 232 -2.36 38.77 -6.40
N LEU A 233 -3.44 38.01 -6.60
CA LEU A 233 -4.68 38.55 -7.14
C LEU A 233 -5.36 39.45 -6.12
N LYS A 234 -5.59 40.71 -6.51
CA LYS A 234 -6.28 41.68 -5.67
C LYS A 234 -7.73 41.24 -5.45
N GLY A 235 -8.19 41.32 -4.20
CA GLY A 235 -9.55 40.94 -3.82
C GLY A 235 -9.76 39.44 -3.64
N ALA A 236 -8.77 38.60 -3.96
CA ALA A 236 -8.83 37.18 -3.63
C ALA A 236 -8.59 36.96 -2.14
N GLU A 237 -9.56 36.34 -1.46
CA GLU A 237 -9.43 35.85 -0.10
C GLU A 237 -9.45 34.33 -0.11
N VAL A 238 -8.44 33.73 0.53
CA VAL A 238 -8.25 32.29 0.61
C VAL A 238 -8.34 31.87 2.07
N ARG A 239 -9.15 30.85 2.36
CA ARG A 239 -9.29 30.27 3.70
C ARG A 239 -9.17 28.75 3.64
N ILE A 240 -8.26 28.20 4.43
CA ILE A 240 -8.19 26.76 4.69
C ILE A 240 -9.08 26.47 5.90
N ALA A 241 -9.95 25.47 5.80
CA ALA A 241 -10.77 25.06 6.92
C ALA A 241 -9.91 24.51 8.07
N ALA A 242 -10.31 24.78 9.31
CA ALA A 242 -9.75 24.08 10.46
C ALA A 242 -10.17 22.59 10.48
N GLN A 243 -11.34 22.30 9.90
CA GLN A 243 -11.85 20.94 9.79
C GLN A 243 -11.08 20.14 8.73
N ARG A 244 -10.82 18.87 9.03
CA ARG A 244 -10.20 17.87 8.14
C ARG A 244 -11.08 16.64 8.04
N LEU A 245 -10.89 15.84 6.99
CA LEU A 245 -11.55 14.55 6.82
C LEU A 245 -10.51 13.44 6.63
N LYS A 246 -10.42 12.48 7.56
CA LYS A 246 -9.66 11.24 7.36
C LYS A 246 -10.54 10.21 6.66
N VAL A 247 -10.11 9.75 5.49
CA VAL A 247 -10.74 8.67 4.74
C VAL A 247 -9.99 7.37 5.02
N GLU A 248 -10.69 6.32 5.45
CA GLU A 248 -10.13 4.99 5.71
C GLU A 248 -10.83 3.94 4.85
N ALA A 249 -10.15 2.85 4.51
CA ALA A 249 -10.74 1.65 3.94
C ALA A 249 -10.68 0.52 4.97
N ARG A 250 -11.85 -0.08 5.27
CA ARG A 250 -11.99 -1.25 6.16
C ARG A 250 -12.87 -2.27 5.46
N PRO A 251 -12.34 -3.02 4.47
CA PRO A 251 -13.15 -3.93 3.67
C PRO A 251 -13.79 -5.01 4.58
N PRO A 252 -15.12 -5.19 4.54
CA PRO A 252 -15.80 -6.14 5.41
C PRO A 252 -15.52 -7.60 5.02
N LEU A 253 -14.70 -8.29 5.81
CA LEU A 253 -14.29 -9.68 5.57
C LEU A 253 -15.46 -10.68 5.58
N GLY A 254 -16.55 -10.34 6.27
CA GLY A 254 -17.79 -11.12 6.32
C GLY A 254 -18.76 -10.90 5.15
N ALA A 255 -18.48 -9.95 4.24
CA ALA A 255 -19.38 -9.64 3.12
C ALA A 255 -19.28 -10.62 1.94
N GLY A 256 -18.51 -11.70 2.12
CA GLY A 256 -18.32 -12.76 1.14
C GLY A 256 -17.07 -12.60 0.27
N VAL A 257 -16.81 -13.62 -0.54
CA VAL A 257 -15.71 -13.70 -1.51
C VAL A 257 -16.30 -13.98 -2.89
N HIS A 258 -16.05 -13.09 -3.85
CA HIS A 258 -16.50 -13.29 -5.21
C HIS A 258 -15.60 -14.29 -5.97
N VAL A 259 -16.19 -15.09 -6.85
CA VAL A 259 -15.47 -15.93 -7.82
C VAL A 259 -15.71 -15.36 -9.21
N ARG A 260 -14.64 -15.04 -9.93
CA ARG A 260 -14.78 -14.50 -11.28
C ARG A 260 -15.38 -15.56 -12.24
N PRO A 261 -16.23 -15.16 -13.20
CA PRO A 261 -16.89 -16.09 -14.11
C PRO A 261 -15.93 -17.03 -14.86
N GLU A 262 -14.73 -16.57 -15.23
CA GLU A 262 -13.70 -17.39 -15.90
C GLU A 262 -13.17 -18.55 -15.05
N HIS A 263 -13.38 -18.52 -13.73
CA HIS A 263 -12.98 -19.57 -12.80
C HIS A 263 -14.18 -20.39 -12.29
N ALA A 264 -15.41 -20.01 -12.61
CA ALA A 264 -16.65 -20.59 -12.07
C ALA A 264 -17.13 -21.86 -12.79
N ALA A 265 -16.22 -22.67 -13.36
CA ALA A 265 -16.57 -23.87 -14.12
C ALA A 265 -17.20 -24.97 -13.23
N ASP A 266 -16.70 -25.14 -12.01
CA ASP A 266 -17.27 -26.01 -10.99
C ASP A 266 -17.83 -25.17 -9.84
N ARG A 267 -19.15 -25.22 -9.65
CA ARG A 267 -19.88 -24.44 -8.64
C ARG A 267 -20.29 -25.27 -7.43
N SER A 268 -19.81 -26.51 -7.31
CA SER A 268 -20.27 -27.47 -6.30
C SER A 268 -19.96 -27.04 -4.85
N ALA A 269 -18.95 -26.18 -4.64
CA ALA A 269 -18.61 -25.62 -3.33
C ALA A 269 -19.11 -24.19 -3.10
N PHE A 270 -19.94 -23.64 -4.00
CA PHE A 270 -20.49 -22.29 -3.82
C PHE A 270 -21.45 -22.24 -2.62
N SER A 271 -21.49 -21.08 -1.98
CA SER A 271 -22.31 -20.81 -0.79
C SER A 271 -22.81 -19.37 -0.80
N ALA A 272 -23.61 -19.00 0.19
CA ALA A 272 -24.08 -17.61 0.34
C ALA A 272 -22.95 -16.59 0.59
N THR A 273 -21.76 -17.05 0.98
CA THR A 273 -20.61 -16.19 1.29
C THR A 273 -19.42 -16.41 0.36
N CYS A 274 -19.55 -17.29 -0.65
CA CYS A 274 -18.54 -17.44 -1.70
C CYS A 274 -19.15 -17.97 -2.99
N GLY A 275 -18.92 -17.28 -4.11
CA GLY A 275 -19.49 -17.65 -5.42
C GLY A 275 -19.50 -16.49 -6.41
N ASP A 276 -20.19 -16.68 -7.54
CA ASP A 276 -20.24 -15.73 -8.66
C ASP A 276 -21.58 -14.98 -8.80
N ASP A 277 -22.42 -15.02 -7.76
CA ASP A 277 -23.76 -14.43 -7.84
C ASP A 277 -23.73 -12.88 -7.83
N PRO A 278 -24.80 -12.22 -8.34
CA PRO A 278 -24.84 -10.77 -8.44
C PRO A 278 -24.72 -10.00 -7.11
N ALA A 279 -25.18 -10.57 -6.00
CA ALA A 279 -25.07 -9.91 -4.70
C ALA A 279 -23.61 -9.88 -4.25
N LEU A 280 -22.90 -11.01 -4.34
CA LEU A 280 -21.45 -11.06 -4.10
C LEU A 280 -20.68 -10.16 -5.08
N ALA A 281 -21.07 -10.14 -6.35
CA ALA A 281 -20.45 -9.27 -7.34
C ALA A 281 -20.57 -7.78 -6.95
N ALA A 282 -21.67 -7.36 -6.34
CA ALA A 282 -21.92 -5.97 -5.94
C ALA A 282 -21.33 -5.58 -4.58
N GLN A 283 -21.21 -6.51 -3.63
CA GLN A 283 -20.90 -6.20 -2.22
C GLN A 283 -19.57 -6.77 -1.71
N ALA A 284 -19.08 -7.88 -2.28
CA ALA A 284 -17.89 -8.55 -1.76
C ALA A 284 -16.65 -7.68 -2.03
N PRO A 285 -15.88 -7.29 -1.01
CA PRO A 285 -14.66 -6.49 -1.19
C PRO A 285 -13.48 -7.34 -1.67
N PHE A 286 -13.57 -8.66 -1.53
CA PHE A 286 -12.55 -9.63 -1.94
C PHE A 286 -13.10 -10.61 -2.97
N GLU A 287 -12.18 -11.14 -3.77
CA GLU A 287 -12.40 -12.29 -4.63
C GLU A 287 -11.37 -13.38 -4.33
N GLN A 288 -11.71 -14.62 -4.68
CA GLN A 288 -10.74 -15.71 -4.61
C GLN A 288 -9.63 -15.44 -5.62
N PHE A 289 -8.39 -15.43 -5.14
CA PHE A 289 -7.23 -15.29 -5.99
C PHE A 289 -6.84 -16.67 -6.51
N ILE A 290 -7.01 -16.87 -7.82
CA ILE A 290 -6.58 -18.08 -8.53
C ILE A 290 -5.25 -17.77 -9.19
N HIS A 291 -4.17 -18.31 -8.64
CA HIS A 291 -2.82 -18.05 -9.13
C HIS A 291 -2.64 -18.46 -10.58
N TYR A 292 -1.85 -17.66 -11.31
CA TYR A 292 -1.25 -18.15 -12.54
C TYR A 292 -0.13 -19.14 -12.18
N VAL A 293 -0.25 -20.39 -12.64
CA VAL A 293 0.82 -21.38 -12.51
C VAL A 293 1.35 -21.73 -13.90
N ASP A 294 2.61 -21.38 -14.13
CA ASP A 294 3.30 -21.66 -15.39
C ASP A 294 3.23 -23.15 -15.75
N ALA A 295 2.84 -23.45 -16.99
CA ALA A 295 2.60 -24.81 -17.46
C ALA A 295 3.86 -25.69 -17.52
N SER A 296 5.06 -25.10 -17.54
CA SER A 296 6.35 -25.79 -17.49
C SER A 296 6.84 -26.07 -16.06
N THR A 297 6.30 -25.37 -15.05
CA THR A 297 6.72 -25.56 -13.66
C THR A 297 6.34 -26.94 -13.15
N ARG A 298 7.32 -27.71 -12.65
CA ARG A 298 7.10 -29.01 -12.03
C ARG A 298 7.96 -29.14 -10.77
N PHE A 299 7.35 -29.70 -9.73
CA PHE A 299 8.05 -30.23 -8.57
C PHE A 299 8.22 -31.72 -8.76
N ALA A 300 9.44 -32.22 -8.63
CA ALA A 300 9.71 -33.65 -8.53
C ALA A 300 9.66 -34.01 -7.04
N ASN A 301 8.52 -34.51 -6.58
CA ASN A 301 8.26 -34.69 -5.15
C ASN A 301 8.58 -36.11 -4.69
N ILE A 302 9.06 -36.25 -3.46
CA ILE A 302 9.01 -37.53 -2.76
C ILE A 302 7.53 -37.96 -2.60
N PRO A 303 7.17 -39.22 -2.88
CA PRO A 303 5.82 -39.74 -2.71
C PRO A 303 5.52 -40.03 -1.23
N LEU A 304 5.65 -39.02 -0.38
CA LEU A 304 5.45 -39.10 1.07
C LEU A 304 4.37 -38.12 1.48
N ILE A 305 3.39 -38.59 2.25
CA ILE A 305 2.41 -37.77 2.96
C ILE A 305 2.82 -37.74 4.43
N ALA A 306 2.98 -36.55 5.00
CA ALA A 306 3.35 -36.39 6.40
C ALA A 306 2.77 -35.12 7.01
N ASP A 307 2.49 -35.14 8.31
CA ASP A 307 2.19 -33.94 9.08
C ASP A 307 3.51 -33.29 9.54
N VAL A 308 4.07 -32.45 8.68
CA VAL A 308 5.33 -31.78 8.96
C VAL A 308 5.23 -30.91 10.21
N LEU A 309 4.11 -30.19 10.41
CA LEU A 309 3.92 -29.32 11.58
C LEU A 309 3.91 -30.10 12.90
N ASN A 310 3.45 -31.35 12.87
CA ASN A 310 3.48 -32.25 14.04
C ASN A 310 4.80 -33.04 14.17
N ASN A 311 5.89 -32.57 13.55
CA ASN A 311 7.22 -33.21 13.55
C ASN A 311 7.26 -34.64 12.99
N GLU A 312 6.33 -35.05 12.12
CA GLU A 312 6.42 -36.37 11.45
C GLU A 312 7.53 -36.40 10.37
N TYR A 313 8.10 -35.25 10.04
CA TYR A 313 9.21 -35.10 9.11
C TYR A 313 10.19 -34.04 9.62
N THR A 314 11.47 -34.37 9.67
CA THR A 314 12.52 -33.52 10.25
C THR A 314 13.57 -33.11 9.21
N PRO A 315 14.46 -32.14 9.51
CA PRO A 315 15.55 -31.81 8.60
C PRO A 315 16.47 -33.01 8.28
N ALA A 316 16.65 -33.92 9.24
CA ALA A 316 17.44 -35.13 9.02
C ALA A 316 16.79 -36.08 8.00
N ASP A 317 15.45 -36.16 8.00
CA ASP A 317 14.71 -36.92 7.00
C ASP A 317 14.85 -36.25 5.62
N HIS A 318 14.67 -34.93 5.55
CA HIS A 318 14.87 -34.14 4.32
C HIS A 318 16.23 -34.40 3.68
N ASP A 319 17.31 -34.23 4.44
CA ASP A 319 18.68 -34.42 3.97
C ASP A 319 18.92 -35.85 3.48
N ARG A 320 18.39 -36.84 4.22
CA ARG A 320 18.48 -38.25 3.84
C ARG A 320 17.75 -38.53 2.54
N TYR A 321 16.49 -38.09 2.41
CA TYR A 321 15.71 -38.30 1.18
C TYR A 321 16.33 -37.58 -0.01
N ARG A 322 16.82 -36.36 0.19
CA ARG A 322 17.52 -35.59 -0.86
C ARG A 322 18.74 -36.31 -1.40
N CYS A 323 19.53 -36.95 -0.55
CA CYS A 323 20.77 -37.60 -0.95
C CYS A 323 20.57 -39.03 -1.48
N PHE A 324 19.59 -39.76 -0.97
CA PHE A 324 19.48 -41.21 -1.18
C PHE A 324 18.18 -41.67 -1.83
N PHE A 325 17.18 -40.80 -2.00
CA PHE A 325 15.95 -41.20 -2.68
C PHE A 325 16.18 -41.27 -4.20
N PRO A 326 15.81 -42.39 -4.87
CA PRO A 326 15.98 -42.52 -6.31
C PRO A 326 15.18 -41.47 -7.07
N THR A 327 15.84 -40.68 -7.91
CA THR A 327 15.21 -39.57 -8.64
C THR A 327 14.14 -40.04 -9.63
N ASP A 328 14.24 -41.27 -10.12
CA ASP A 328 13.28 -41.92 -11.02
C ASP A 328 11.98 -42.35 -10.31
N GLN A 329 11.95 -42.33 -8.97
CA GLN A 329 10.76 -42.62 -8.15
C GLN A 329 10.03 -41.35 -7.68
N LEU A 330 10.53 -40.16 -8.03
CA LEU A 330 9.88 -38.90 -7.68
C LEU A 330 8.59 -38.71 -8.47
N VAL A 331 7.55 -38.21 -7.80
CA VAL A 331 6.26 -37.87 -8.40
C VAL A 331 6.30 -36.44 -8.91
N GLY A 332 6.26 -36.29 -10.23
CA GLY A 332 6.14 -35.00 -10.89
C GLY A 332 4.76 -34.39 -10.67
N LEU A 333 4.69 -33.23 -10.04
CA LEU A 333 3.45 -32.48 -9.82
C LEU A 333 3.65 -31.00 -10.17
N ARG A 334 2.68 -30.43 -10.89
CA ARG A 334 2.59 -28.97 -11.03
C ARG A 334 1.90 -28.42 -9.77
N PRO A 335 2.42 -27.38 -9.09
CA PRO A 335 1.64 -26.69 -8.07
C PRO A 335 0.24 -26.37 -8.59
N MET A 336 -0.75 -26.56 -7.73
CA MET A 336 -2.15 -26.53 -8.10
C MET A 336 -2.77 -25.20 -7.67
N VAL A 337 -3.93 -24.92 -8.23
CA VAL A 337 -4.89 -23.95 -7.69
C VAL A 337 -6.18 -24.70 -7.40
N ALA A 338 -7.13 -24.03 -6.74
CA ALA A 338 -8.44 -24.60 -6.42
C ALA A 338 -9.07 -25.30 -7.61
N ARG A 339 -9.22 -26.64 -7.49
CA ARG A 339 -9.96 -27.45 -8.48
C ARG A 339 -11.43 -27.04 -8.53
N THR A 340 -11.97 -26.76 -7.35
CA THR A 340 -13.33 -26.26 -7.13
C THR A 340 -13.22 -24.95 -6.36
N PRO A 341 -13.50 -23.79 -6.97
CA PRO A 341 -13.50 -22.51 -6.25
C PRO A 341 -14.40 -22.55 -5.01
N CYS A 342 -14.12 -21.71 -4.02
CA CYS A 342 -14.74 -21.70 -2.69
C CYS A 342 -14.48 -22.92 -1.79
N SER A 343 -13.80 -23.98 -2.27
CA SER A 343 -13.40 -25.10 -1.41
C SER A 343 -12.20 -24.80 -0.51
N THR A 344 -11.36 -23.85 -0.91
CA THR A 344 -10.11 -23.47 -0.22
C THR A 344 -10.11 -22.05 0.33
N VAL A 345 -11.20 -21.30 0.10
CA VAL A 345 -11.40 -19.96 0.65
C VAL A 345 -12.84 -19.84 1.16
N ARG A 346 -13.00 -19.35 2.38
CA ARG A 346 -14.32 -19.15 2.99
C ARG A 346 -14.39 -17.84 3.74
N SER A 347 -15.41 -17.03 3.45
CA SER A 347 -15.78 -15.88 4.28
C SER A 347 -16.71 -16.32 5.41
N ASP A 348 -16.36 -15.92 6.64
CA ASP A 348 -17.14 -16.14 7.85
C ASP A 348 -17.74 -14.81 8.33
N PRO A 349 -19.06 -14.60 8.16
CA PRO A 349 -19.73 -13.37 8.55
C PRO A 349 -19.91 -13.22 10.07
N GLU A 350 -19.85 -14.30 10.85
CA GLU A 350 -20.02 -14.25 12.31
C GLU A 350 -18.70 -13.87 12.99
N ARG A 351 -17.59 -14.45 12.52
CA ARG A 351 -16.25 -14.16 13.01
C ARG A 351 -15.60 -12.95 12.34
N HIS A 352 -16.17 -12.49 11.22
CA HIS A 352 -15.61 -11.46 10.35
C HIS A 352 -14.18 -11.80 9.87
N VAL A 353 -13.97 -13.04 9.43
CA VAL A 353 -12.68 -13.52 8.92
C VAL A 353 -12.82 -14.10 7.51
N ILE A 354 -11.70 -14.20 6.80
CA ILE A 354 -11.59 -15.05 5.61
C ILE A 354 -10.58 -16.16 5.91
N GLU A 355 -11.02 -17.41 5.83
CA GLU A 355 -10.18 -18.60 5.95
C GLU A 355 -9.51 -18.92 4.61
N LEU A 356 -8.22 -19.26 4.65
CA LEU A 356 -7.39 -19.75 3.56
C LEU A 356 -6.96 -21.19 3.90
N ARG A 357 -7.33 -22.16 3.08
CA ARG A 357 -7.10 -23.59 3.38
C ARG A 357 -6.36 -24.29 2.24
N ASN A 358 -5.11 -24.62 2.46
CA ASN A 358 -4.39 -25.53 1.57
C ASN A 358 -4.75 -26.98 1.97
N PRO A 359 -5.39 -27.77 1.09
CA PRO A 359 -5.97 -29.04 1.45
C PRO A 359 -4.92 -30.13 1.70
N ALA A 360 -5.22 -31.05 2.61
CA ALA A 360 -4.49 -32.29 2.82
C ALA A 360 -4.45 -33.14 1.54
N SER A 361 -3.39 -33.93 1.42
CA SER A 361 -3.26 -34.99 0.43
C SER A 361 -3.70 -36.33 1.01
N THR A 362 -4.16 -37.22 0.14
CA THR A 362 -4.39 -38.63 0.44
C THR A 362 -3.70 -39.50 -0.61
N ASP A 363 -3.47 -40.78 -0.32
CA ASP A 363 -2.90 -41.70 -1.30
C ASP A 363 -3.68 -41.69 -2.61
N GLY A 364 -2.99 -41.44 -3.72
CA GLY A 364 -3.58 -41.32 -5.05
C GLY A 364 -4.16 -39.93 -5.39
N ASP A 365 -4.20 -39.00 -4.44
CA ASP A 365 -4.62 -37.61 -4.63
C ASP A 365 -3.64 -36.65 -3.95
N TRP A 366 -2.49 -36.52 -4.59
CA TRP A 366 -1.38 -35.67 -4.17
C TRP A 366 -1.68 -34.21 -4.52
N ARG A 367 -1.61 -33.33 -3.51
CA ARG A 367 -1.99 -31.92 -3.65
C ARG A 367 -0.98 -31.00 -2.97
N LYS A 368 -0.57 -29.99 -3.72
CA LYS A 368 0.20 -28.83 -3.28
C LYS A 368 -0.44 -27.62 -3.94
N GLU A 369 -1.50 -27.10 -3.32
CA GLU A 369 -2.39 -26.09 -3.90
C GLU A 369 -2.09 -24.72 -3.32
N ASN A 370 -1.91 -23.70 -4.17
CA ASN A 370 -1.80 -22.31 -3.75
C ASN A 370 -3.19 -21.73 -3.51
N VAL A 371 -3.33 -20.94 -2.44
CA VAL A 371 -4.61 -20.35 -2.04
C VAL A 371 -4.44 -18.89 -1.67
N GLY A 372 -5.49 -18.09 -1.87
CA GLY A 372 -5.49 -16.71 -1.41
C GLY A 372 -6.71 -15.91 -1.84
N ILE A 373 -6.68 -14.65 -1.45
CA ILE A 373 -7.69 -13.64 -1.79
C ILE A 373 -7.05 -12.40 -2.37
N ARG A 374 -7.79 -11.69 -3.20
CA ARG A 374 -7.43 -10.39 -3.78
C ARG A 374 -8.53 -9.37 -3.48
N SER A 375 -8.17 -8.14 -3.11
CA SER A 375 -9.13 -7.05 -3.01
C SER A 375 -9.66 -6.70 -4.39
N ARG A 376 -10.95 -6.43 -4.51
CA ARG A 376 -11.57 -6.12 -5.81
C ARG A 376 -11.49 -4.64 -6.15
N HIS A 377 -11.26 -3.79 -5.16
CA HIS A 377 -10.99 -2.37 -5.34
C HIS A 377 -9.49 -2.13 -5.22
N GLY A 378 -8.93 -1.42 -6.18
CA GLY A 378 -7.58 -0.91 -6.10
C GLY A 378 -7.57 0.44 -5.37
N LEU A 379 -6.49 0.73 -4.66
CA LEU A 379 -6.22 2.06 -4.07
C LEU A 379 -4.79 2.49 -4.40
N ALA A 380 -4.55 3.80 -4.42
CA ALA A 380 -3.23 4.38 -4.66
C ALA A 380 -2.69 5.03 -3.39
N TYR A 381 -1.52 4.57 -2.96
CA TYR A 381 -0.91 4.88 -1.66
C TYR A 381 -1.77 4.43 -0.46
N GLY A 382 -1.20 4.52 0.74
CA GLY A 382 -1.89 4.16 1.98
C GLY A 382 -1.01 3.31 2.90
N ARG A 383 -1.44 3.21 4.16
CA ARG A 383 -0.91 2.19 5.09
C ARG A 383 -1.81 0.96 5.06
N TYR A 384 -1.41 -0.06 4.32
CA TYR A 384 -2.10 -1.34 4.24
C TYR A 384 -1.71 -2.20 5.43
N ARG A 385 -2.58 -2.30 6.43
CA ARG A 385 -2.38 -3.13 7.62
C ARG A 385 -3.26 -4.36 7.55
N VAL A 386 -2.65 -5.53 7.64
CA VAL A 386 -3.32 -6.81 7.62
C VAL A 386 -3.06 -7.52 8.95
N LYS A 387 -4.13 -7.84 9.67
CA LYS A 387 -4.11 -8.72 10.82
C LYS A 387 -4.42 -10.12 10.34
N CYS A 388 -3.50 -11.05 10.52
CA CYS A 388 -3.70 -12.43 10.08
C CYS A 388 -3.08 -13.45 11.04
N LYS A 389 -3.61 -14.66 10.97
CA LYS A 389 -3.07 -15.88 11.55
C LYS A 389 -2.79 -16.84 10.39
N LEU A 390 -1.68 -16.63 9.69
CA LEU A 390 -1.29 -17.51 8.58
C LEU A 390 -0.61 -18.78 9.12
N THR A 391 -0.52 -19.82 8.28
CA THR A 391 0.05 -21.11 8.65
C THR A 391 1.49 -20.95 9.13
N ARG A 392 1.87 -21.60 10.24
CA ARG A 392 3.27 -21.70 10.66
C ARG A 392 4.12 -22.32 9.55
N LEU A 393 5.32 -21.79 9.39
CA LEU A 393 6.22 -22.23 8.34
C LEU A 393 7.18 -23.32 8.81
N LEU A 394 7.44 -23.39 10.13
CA LEU A 394 8.40 -24.32 10.72
C LEU A 394 7.76 -25.20 11.78
N ASN A 395 8.20 -26.46 11.86
CA ASN A 395 7.95 -27.31 13.03
C ASN A 395 9.01 -27.11 14.12
N ASP A 396 8.89 -27.84 15.24
CA ASP A 396 9.80 -27.67 16.40
C ASP A 396 11.25 -28.14 16.12
N SER A 397 11.41 -28.93 15.05
CA SER A 397 12.69 -29.42 14.54
C SER A 397 13.31 -28.50 13.49
N ASP A 398 12.73 -27.31 13.22
CA ASP A 398 13.17 -26.35 12.20
C ASP A 398 12.95 -26.81 10.74
N MET A 399 12.09 -27.81 10.53
CA MET A 399 11.71 -28.24 9.18
C MET A 399 10.67 -27.30 8.59
N TRP A 400 10.96 -26.78 7.39
CA TRP A 400 10.01 -25.97 6.63
C TRP A 400 8.89 -26.82 6.02
N VAL A 401 7.66 -26.35 6.13
CA VAL A 401 6.49 -27.06 5.59
C VAL A 401 6.27 -26.83 4.09
N GLY A 402 7.09 -25.98 3.48
CA GLY A 402 7.10 -25.73 2.04
C GLY A 402 6.23 -24.57 1.56
N LEU A 403 5.72 -23.72 2.48
CA LEU A 403 4.90 -22.56 2.11
C LEU A 403 5.68 -21.27 2.20
N THR A 404 5.36 -20.36 1.32
CA THR A 404 5.55 -18.93 1.49
C THR A 404 4.21 -18.34 1.91
N ASN A 405 4.20 -17.62 3.03
CA ASN A 405 3.08 -16.73 3.37
C ASN A 405 3.36 -15.37 2.71
N ALA A 406 2.42 -14.86 1.93
CA ALA A 406 2.62 -13.59 1.23
C ALA A 406 1.47 -12.60 1.45
N ILE A 407 1.85 -11.32 1.56
CA ILE A 407 0.95 -10.18 1.67
C ILE A 407 1.52 -9.11 0.74
N TRP A 408 0.82 -8.81 -0.35
CA TRP A 408 1.42 -8.03 -1.40
C TRP A 408 0.41 -7.16 -2.12
N LEU A 409 0.92 -6.14 -2.81
CA LEU A 409 0.15 -5.23 -3.64
C LEU A 409 0.48 -5.51 -5.10
N ILE A 410 -0.52 -5.55 -5.98
CA ILE A 410 -0.33 -5.69 -7.43
C ILE A 410 -1.14 -4.64 -8.17
N TYR A 411 -0.60 -4.07 -9.25
CA TYR A 411 -1.32 -3.17 -10.15
C TYR A 411 -2.70 -3.73 -10.54
N ASP A 412 -3.71 -2.87 -10.55
CA ASP A 412 -5.10 -3.25 -10.82
C ASP A 412 -5.46 -3.35 -12.31
N GLY A 413 -4.53 -2.95 -13.19
CA GLY A 413 -4.73 -2.92 -14.64
C GLY A 413 -5.72 -1.86 -15.10
N ALA A 414 -6.02 -0.84 -14.29
CA ALA A 414 -7.01 0.16 -14.62
C ALA A 414 -6.60 1.07 -15.80
N PRO A 415 -7.56 1.56 -16.61
CA PRO A 415 -7.30 2.54 -17.65
C PRO A 415 -6.57 3.78 -17.12
N GLY A 416 -5.52 4.20 -17.82
CA GLY A 416 -4.69 5.33 -17.42
C GLY A 416 -3.74 5.05 -16.25
N GLY A 417 -3.77 3.84 -15.67
CA GLY A 417 -2.86 3.37 -14.63
C GLY A 417 -1.47 3.02 -15.16
N LEU A 418 -0.76 3.98 -15.75
CA LEU A 418 0.63 3.84 -16.16
C LEU A 418 1.55 4.51 -15.13
N ARG A 419 2.70 3.87 -14.87
CA ARG A 419 3.76 4.44 -14.03
C ARG A 419 4.25 5.77 -14.60
N ARG A 420 4.92 6.56 -13.75
CA ARG A 420 5.72 7.70 -14.20
C ARG A 420 6.67 7.29 -15.32
N PRO A 421 6.99 8.17 -16.28
CA PRO A 421 7.99 7.86 -17.29
C PRO A 421 9.34 7.52 -16.64
N CYS A 422 9.99 6.48 -17.13
CA CYS A 422 11.40 6.22 -16.86
C CYS A 422 12.22 6.91 -17.97
N LEU A 423 12.91 7.99 -17.63
CA LEU A 423 13.53 8.95 -18.55
C LEU A 423 14.94 8.59 -19.01
N LYS A 424 15.67 7.75 -18.26
CA LYS A 424 16.97 7.21 -18.70
C LYS A 424 16.73 6.12 -19.76
N ASP A 425 16.86 4.84 -19.40
CA ASP A 425 16.82 3.74 -20.38
C ASP A 425 15.42 3.16 -20.62
N GLY A 426 14.41 3.56 -19.85
CA GLY A 426 13.08 2.95 -19.85
C GLY A 426 12.96 1.74 -18.92
N TYR A 427 11.72 1.29 -18.72
CA TYR A 427 11.36 0.07 -17.99
C TYR A 427 11.53 -1.17 -18.86
N MET A 428 11.77 -2.32 -18.24
CA MET A 428 11.59 -3.62 -18.89
C MET A 428 10.11 -3.84 -19.23
N ALA A 429 9.80 -4.13 -20.50
CA ALA A 429 8.41 -4.16 -20.99
C ALA A 429 7.60 -5.34 -20.46
N ASN A 430 8.22 -6.49 -20.23
CA ASN A 430 7.53 -7.73 -19.88
C ASN A 430 7.99 -8.23 -18.52
N TYR A 431 7.05 -8.73 -17.70
CA TYR A 431 7.38 -9.34 -16.40
C TYR A 431 8.36 -10.52 -16.52
N TYR A 432 8.15 -11.42 -17.50
CA TYR A 432 8.98 -12.60 -17.74
C TYR A 432 10.12 -12.39 -18.75
N GLY A 433 10.43 -11.15 -19.15
CA GLY A 433 11.47 -10.90 -20.15
C GLY A 433 12.88 -11.27 -19.64
N GLY A 434 13.78 -11.65 -20.54
CA GLY A 434 15.20 -11.84 -20.21
C GLY A 434 16.05 -10.60 -20.48
N ASP A 435 17.35 -10.78 -20.61
CA ASP A 435 18.32 -9.70 -20.93
C ASP A 435 18.04 -8.96 -22.24
N ASN A 436 17.28 -9.57 -23.14
CA ASN A 436 16.91 -9.00 -24.45
C ASN A 436 15.51 -8.39 -24.46
N ASP A 437 14.86 -8.22 -23.30
CA ASP A 437 13.55 -7.60 -23.23
C ASP A 437 13.58 -6.16 -23.76
N GLN A 438 12.47 -5.73 -24.36
CA GLN A 438 12.36 -4.36 -24.86
C GLN A 438 12.30 -3.39 -23.67
N ARG A 439 13.00 -2.25 -23.79
CA ARG A 439 12.80 -1.13 -22.88
C ARG A 439 11.74 -0.15 -23.40
N VAL A 440 10.83 0.26 -22.54
CA VAL A 440 9.72 1.17 -22.85
C VAL A 440 9.63 2.31 -21.84
N PRO A 441 9.21 3.53 -22.24
CA PRO A 441 9.18 4.67 -21.32
C PRO A 441 8.20 4.49 -20.16
N ARG A 442 7.16 3.67 -20.31
CA ARG A 442 6.11 3.45 -19.31
C ARG A 442 5.61 2.01 -19.34
N VAL A 443 5.27 1.49 -18.17
CA VAL A 443 4.56 0.23 -17.96
C VAL A 443 3.44 0.45 -16.93
N ALA A 444 2.46 -0.45 -16.89
CA ALA A 444 1.45 -0.48 -15.83
C ALA A 444 1.87 -1.35 -14.63
N TYR A 445 2.68 -2.39 -14.90
CA TYR A 445 3.03 -3.40 -13.91
C TYR A 445 3.74 -2.79 -12.70
N SER A 446 3.28 -3.17 -11.52
CA SER A 446 3.85 -2.78 -10.23
C SER A 446 3.44 -3.78 -9.18
N GLU A 447 4.39 -4.10 -8.30
CA GLU A 447 4.20 -4.98 -7.16
C GLU A 447 5.01 -4.51 -5.94
N ILE A 448 4.45 -4.69 -4.75
CA ILE A 448 5.10 -4.41 -3.47
C ILE A 448 4.77 -5.55 -2.50
N ASP A 449 5.78 -6.29 -2.06
CA ASP A 449 5.55 -7.61 -1.45
C ASP A 449 6.08 -7.72 -0.02
N PHE A 450 5.35 -8.46 0.80
CA PHE A 450 5.92 -9.36 1.81
C PHE A 450 5.88 -10.78 1.27
N GLU A 451 7.04 -11.43 1.18
CA GLU A 451 7.15 -12.88 0.96
C GLU A 451 7.91 -13.49 2.14
N ILE A 452 7.25 -14.34 2.90
CA ILE A 452 7.76 -14.86 4.17
C ILE A 452 7.95 -16.37 4.07
N LEU A 453 9.19 -16.83 4.16
CA LEU A 453 9.57 -18.22 3.92
C LEU A 453 10.89 -18.61 4.59
N LYS A 454 11.26 -19.89 4.53
CA LYS A 454 12.60 -20.36 4.95
C LYS A 454 13.60 -20.16 3.80
N THR A 455 14.40 -19.10 3.91
CA THR A 455 15.49 -18.78 2.97
C THR A 455 16.50 -17.88 3.67
N PRO A 456 17.81 -17.98 3.36
CA PRO A 456 18.81 -17.10 3.92
C PRO A 456 18.47 -15.61 3.71
N SER A 457 18.62 -14.83 4.76
CA SER A 457 18.56 -13.35 4.69
C SER A 457 19.76 -12.72 3.97
N TYR A 458 20.78 -13.54 3.67
CA TYR A 458 22.03 -13.13 3.04
C TYR A 458 21.85 -12.35 1.73
N CYS A 459 22.67 -11.31 1.60
CA CYS A 459 22.84 -10.52 0.39
C CYS A 459 24.14 -10.95 -0.32
N PRO A 460 24.06 -11.64 -1.48
CA PRO A 460 25.23 -12.22 -2.13
C PRO A 460 26.22 -11.21 -2.70
N ASP A 461 27.52 -11.43 -2.46
CA ASP A 461 28.65 -10.58 -2.86
C ASP A 461 28.94 -10.56 -4.39
N ARG A 462 27.93 -10.81 -5.24
CA ARG A 462 27.92 -10.69 -6.73
C ARG A 462 28.03 -11.97 -7.58
N ALA A 463 27.63 -13.15 -7.09
CA ALA A 463 27.50 -14.33 -7.96
C ALA A 463 26.13 -15.03 -7.77
N PHE A 464 25.34 -15.06 -8.84
CA PHE A 464 24.17 -15.94 -8.95
C PHE A 464 24.57 -17.22 -9.71
N PRO A 465 24.21 -18.42 -9.23
CA PRO A 465 23.64 -18.68 -7.91
C PRO A 465 24.72 -18.63 -6.80
N PRO A 466 24.36 -18.30 -5.55
CA PRO A 466 25.26 -18.39 -4.41
C PRO A 466 25.87 -19.80 -4.25
N THR A 467 27.18 -19.87 -4.01
CA THR A 467 27.90 -21.13 -3.79
C THR A 467 27.74 -21.62 -2.34
N TYR A 468 26.86 -22.61 -2.16
CA TYR A 468 26.77 -23.40 -0.92
C TYR A 468 27.51 -24.73 -1.11
N PRO A 469 28.17 -25.25 -0.06
CA PRO A 469 28.62 -26.64 -0.04
C PRO A 469 27.47 -27.56 -0.42
N GLN A 470 27.67 -28.37 -1.45
CA GLN A 470 26.66 -29.33 -1.87
C GLN A 470 26.78 -30.60 -1.01
N GLN A 471 25.63 -31.13 -0.60
CA GLN A 471 25.57 -32.44 0.05
C GLN A 471 26.09 -33.51 -0.90
N LEU A 472 26.86 -34.45 -0.36
CA LEU A 472 27.41 -35.60 -1.05
C LEU A 472 26.74 -36.87 -0.52
N ALA A 473 26.22 -37.70 -1.41
CA ALA A 473 25.58 -38.97 -1.06
C ALA A 473 26.60 -40.04 -0.65
N LEU A 474 27.23 -39.86 0.51
CA LEU A 474 28.17 -40.81 1.13
C LEU A 474 27.48 -41.49 2.33
N PRO A 475 26.91 -42.71 2.19
CA PRO A 475 26.07 -43.33 3.22
C PRO A 475 26.71 -43.42 4.61
N ASP A 476 28.03 -43.64 4.64
CA ASP A 476 28.80 -43.84 5.88
C ASP A 476 29.34 -42.53 6.50
N ASP A 477 29.16 -41.39 5.82
CA ASP A 477 29.56 -40.07 6.32
C ASP A 477 28.34 -39.16 6.44
N ARG A 478 27.73 -39.17 7.63
CA ARG A 478 26.56 -38.31 7.93
C ARG A 478 26.81 -36.84 7.65
N ASN A 479 28.01 -36.34 7.96
CA ASN A 479 28.32 -34.92 7.76
C ASN A 479 28.37 -34.55 6.28
N ALA A 480 28.69 -35.50 5.40
CA ALA A 480 28.75 -35.28 3.97
C ALA A 480 27.36 -35.08 3.34
N TRP A 481 26.32 -35.74 3.85
CA TRP A 481 24.96 -35.63 3.31
C TRP A 481 24.00 -34.76 4.12
N THR A 482 24.36 -34.29 5.33
CA THR A 482 23.57 -33.30 6.07
C THR A 482 23.80 -31.88 5.59
N TYR A 483 22.77 -31.04 5.61
CA TYR A 483 22.90 -29.61 5.29
C TYR A 483 23.80 -28.95 6.33
N SER A 484 24.85 -28.27 5.88
CA SER A 484 25.79 -27.63 6.79
C SER A 484 25.25 -26.30 7.30
N THR A 485 24.99 -26.23 8.60
CA THR A 485 24.66 -25.00 9.35
C THR A 485 25.90 -24.27 9.88
N SER A 486 27.11 -24.77 9.58
CA SER A 486 28.35 -24.12 10.01
C SER A 486 28.71 -22.88 9.19
N ASP A 487 27.93 -22.58 8.16
CA ASP A 487 28.07 -21.41 7.32
C ASP A 487 27.33 -20.24 7.98
N THR A 488 28.04 -19.15 8.29
CA THR A 488 27.49 -17.96 8.92
C THR A 488 26.41 -17.25 8.07
N ARG A 489 26.17 -17.71 6.84
CA ARG A 489 25.12 -17.26 5.94
C ARG A 489 23.79 -18.02 6.13
N THR A 490 23.74 -19.05 6.97
CA THR A 490 22.51 -19.81 7.24
C THR A 490 21.66 -19.15 8.32
N ASP A 491 20.33 -19.26 8.17
CA ASP A 491 19.39 -18.71 9.14
C ASP A 491 19.54 -19.35 10.52
N GLY A 492 19.25 -18.57 11.56
CA GLY A 492 19.16 -19.09 12.93
C GLY A 492 18.07 -20.16 13.07
N ARG A 493 18.17 -21.01 14.11
CA ARG A 493 17.11 -21.97 14.44
C ARG A 493 15.79 -21.24 14.70
N GLY A 494 14.71 -21.70 14.08
CA GLY A 494 13.37 -21.11 14.21
C GLY A 494 13.20 -19.80 13.44
N MET A 495 14.24 -19.35 12.72
CA MET A 495 14.18 -18.14 11.92
C MET A 495 13.64 -18.44 10.52
N ILE A 496 12.80 -17.52 10.07
CA ILE A 496 12.27 -17.38 8.72
C ILE A 496 12.67 -15.99 8.22
N THR A 497 12.73 -15.82 6.90
CA THR A 497 13.05 -14.54 6.29
C THR A 497 11.77 -13.83 5.87
N VAL A 498 11.67 -12.56 6.26
CA VAL A 498 10.70 -11.59 5.75
C VAL A 498 11.36 -10.87 4.58
N ALA A 499 11.05 -11.28 3.35
CA ALA A 499 11.50 -10.63 2.14
C ALA A 499 10.53 -9.50 1.77
N CYS A 500 11.07 -8.29 1.62
CA CYS A 500 10.32 -7.09 1.28
C CYS A 500 10.80 -6.60 -0.08
N THR A 501 9.93 -6.64 -1.08
CA THR A 501 10.31 -6.43 -2.49
C THR A 501 9.51 -5.28 -3.11
N ASN A 502 10.18 -4.40 -3.86
CA ASN A 502 9.53 -3.43 -4.75
C ASN A 502 9.88 -3.78 -6.21
N TRP A 503 8.86 -4.01 -7.03
CA TRP A 503 9.03 -4.24 -8.46
C TRP A 503 9.03 -2.91 -9.21
N ASP A 504 10.21 -2.34 -9.38
CA ASP A 504 10.44 -1.10 -10.15
C ASP A 504 10.66 -1.32 -11.65
N MET A 505 10.54 -2.57 -12.10
CA MET A 505 10.68 -2.98 -13.49
C MET A 505 12.02 -2.54 -14.09
N ALA A 506 13.07 -2.49 -13.25
CA ALA A 506 14.42 -2.06 -13.59
C ALA A 506 14.47 -0.65 -14.24
N CYS A 507 13.69 0.29 -13.72
CA CYS A 507 13.84 1.68 -14.10
C CYS A 507 15.10 2.30 -13.52
N HIS A 508 15.98 2.77 -14.40
CA HIS A 508 17.27 3.33 -14.02
C HIS A 508 17.20 4.77 -13.51
N ASP A 509 16.02 5.40 -13.43
CA ASP A 509 15.90 6.82 -13.06
C ASP A 509 16.35 7.14 -11.65
N ALA A 510 16.23 6.18 -10.73
CA ALA A 510 16.73 6.31 -9.37
C ALA A 510 18.21 6.76 -9.38
N GLU A 511 18.56 7.68 -8.47
CA GLU A 511 19.89 8.28 -8.39
C GLU A 511 20.95 7.22 -8.10
N ASP A 512 20.66 6.34 -7.15
CA ASP A 512 21.50 5.27 -6.64
C ASP A 512 21.06 3.90 -7.18
N PHE A 513 20.61 3.84 -8.45
CA PHE A 513 20.30 2.57 -9.09
C PHE A 513 21.57 1.73 -9.29
N ASP A 514 21.68 0.57 -8.63
CA ASP A 514 22.84 -0.31 -8.77
C ASP A 514 22.51 -1.79 -8.47
N VAL A 515 23.49 -2.67 -8.71
CA VAL A 515 23.44 -4.14 -8.62
C VAL A 515 24.24 -4.62 -7.41
N GLY A 516 23.78 -5.72 -6.80
CA GLY A 516 24.34 -6.27 -5.59
C GLY A 516 23.79 -5.58 -4.35
N CYS A 517 24.59 -5.58 -3.29
CA CYS A 517 24.18 -5.14 -1.96
C CYS A 517 24.46 -3.65 -1.74
N HIS A 518 23.42 -2.88 -1.44
CA HIS A 518 23.51 -1.43 -1.23
C HIS A 518 22.77 -1.00 0.02
N ALA A 519 23.49 -0.37 0.93
CA ALA A 519 22.93 0.11 2.19
C ALA A 519 22.29 1.49 2.04
N ILE A 520 21.15 1.69 2.69
CA ILE A 520 20.55 3.00 2.92
C ILE A 520 20.24 3.21 4.39
N GLU A 521 20.32 4.46 4.85
CA GLU A 521 20.09 4.83 6.24
C GLU A 521 18.72 5.50 6.40
N LYS A 522 17.98 5.10 7.44
CA LYS A 522 16.75 5.77 7.87
C LYS A 522 16.59 5.63 9.37
N ASP A 523 16.36 6.76 10.04
CA ASP A 523 16.13 6.84 11.50
C ASP A 523 17.23 6.15 12.33
N GLY A 524 18.49 6.25 11.88
CA GLY A 524 19.66 5.63 12.52
C GLY A 524 19.75 4.12 12.36
N ARG A 525 19.02 3.53 11.39
CA ARG A 525 19.10 2.12 11.01
C ARG A 525 19.54 1.98 9.56
N THR A 526 20.42 1.01 9.35
CA THR A 526 20.87 0.56 8.03
C THR A 526 19.93 -0.49 7.46
N TYR A 527 19.52 -0.31 6.20
CA TYR A 527 18.73 -1.27 5.43
C TYR A 527 19.52 -1.67 4.17
N VAL A 528 19.66 -2.97 3.92
CA VAL A 528 20.50 -3.47 2.81
C VAL A 528 19.61 -3.95 1.67
N ASN A 529 19.58 -3.17 0.59
CA ASN A 529 18.93 -3.51 -0.66
C ASN A 529 19.75 -4.49 -1.48
N HIS A 530 19.08 -5.35 -2.23
CA HIS A 530 19.72 -6.28 -3.15
C HIS A 530 19.01 -6.31 -4.51
N ARG A 531 19.80 -6.21 -5.58
CA ARG A 531 19.37 -6.46 -6.97
C ARG A 531 20.35 -7.43 -7.65
N TRP A 532 19.83 -8.42 -8.36
CA TRP A 532 20.69 -9.46 -8.98
C TRP A 532 21.54 -8.96 -10.15
N ASP A 533 20.95 -8.12 -11.01
CA ASP A 533 21.60 -7.54 -12.18
C ASP A 533 20.84 -6.27 -12.64
N HIS A 534 21.36 -5.54 -13.62
CA HIS A 534 20.78 -4.26 -14.05
C HIS A 534 19.43 -4.40 -14.76
N ASN A 535 19.06 -5.59 -15.21
CA ASN A 535 17.79 -5.91 -15.85
C ASN A 535 16.81 -6.61 -14.90
N TYR A 536 17.25 -6.99 -13.69
CA TYR A 536 16.41 -7.60 -12.69
C TYR A 536 15.38 -6.58 -12.18
N ARG A 537 14.10 -6.95 -12.29
CA ARG A 537 12.94 -6.05 -12.20
C ARG A 537 12.55 -5.62 -10.80
N ALA A 538 13.22 -6.15 -9.79
CA ALA A 538 12.87 -5.94 -8.41
C ALA A 538 14.07 -5.56 -7.56
N LEU A 539 13.81 -4.80 -6.51
CA LEU A 539 14.75 -4.52 -5.43
C LEU A 539 14.20 -5.19 -4.17
N THR A 540 15.02 -5.98 -3.48
CA THR A 540 14.57 -6.75 -2.31
C THR A 540 15.43 -6.46 -1.08
N GLN A 541 14.80 -6.35 0.09
CA GLN A 541 15.44 -6.42 1.40
C GLN A 541 14.99 -7.69 2.12
N LYS A 542 15.86 -8.28 2.92
CA LYS A 542 15.57 -9.49 3.69
C LYS A 542 15.92 -9.27 5.15
N THR A 543 14.97 -9.58 6.03
CA THR A 543 15.16 -9.49 7.48
C THR A 543 14.67 -10.78 8.12
N GLU A 544 15.46 -11.38 9.00
CA GLU A 544 15.03 -12.58 9.72
C GLU A 544 14.04 -12.24 10.84
N ALA A 545 13.11 -13.16 11.10
CA ALA A 545 12.20 -13.14 12.24
C ALA A 545 11.91 -14.56 12.73
N LEU A 546 11.47 -14.71 13.98
CA LEU A 546 11.08 -16.02 14.51
C LEU A 546 9.72 -16.45 13.94
N ASP A 547 9.62 -17.68 13.43
CA ASP A 547 8.35 -18.27 13.01
C ASP A 547 7.33 -18.32 14.17
N SER A 548 7.80 -18.65 15.36
CA SER A 548 6.97 -18.66 16.58
C SER A 548 6.46 -17.27 16.98
N GLU A 549 7.17 -16.19 16.65
CA GLU A 549 6.71 -14.82 16.89
C GLU A 549 5.61 -14.44 15.90
N LEU A 550 5.85 -14.67 14.60
CA LEU A 550 4.96 -14.22 13.53
C LEU A 550 3.72 -15.09 13.38
N PHE A 551 3.84 -16.41 13.56
CA PHE A 551 2.78 -17.37 13.23
C PHE A 551 2.46 -18.35 14.38
N GLY A 552 3.14 -18.23 15.53
CA GLY A 552 2.85 -19.06 16.71
C GLY A 552 1.67 -18.59 17.57
N GLY A 553 1.28 -17.33 17.43
CA GLY A 553 0.17 -16.72 18.19
C GLY A 553 -1.19 -16.78 17.51
N ASP A 554 -2.16 -16.06 18.06
CA ASP A 554 -3.52 -15.95 17.48
C ASP A 554 -3.62 -14.98 16.31
N HIS A 555 -2.64 -14.09 16.17
CA HIS A 555 -2.46 -13.21 15.02
C HIS A 555 -1.11 -12.49 15.09
N TYR A 556 -0.77 -11.85 13.98
CA TYR A 556 0.27 -10.83 13.88
C TYR A 556 -0.16 -9.76 12.87
N TRP A 557 0.42 -8.57 12.95
CA TRP A 557 0.16 -7.47 12.04
C TRP A 557 1.30 -7.29 11.06
N PHE A 558 0.93 -7.06 9.80
CA PHE A 558 1.83 -6.74 8.69
C PHE A 558 1.36 -5.44 8.05
N GLU A 559 2.27 -4.48 7.86
CA GLU A 559 1.98 -3.17 7.29
C GLU A 559 2.88 -2.88 6.10
N ILE A 560 2.27 -2.52 4.97
CA ILE A 560 2.92 -1.86 3.84
C ILE A 560 2.47 -0.39 3.84
N ASP A 561 3.36 0.52 4.24
CA ASP A 561 3.16 1.98 4.19
C ASP A 561 3.76 2.50 2.89
N TRP A 562 2.92 2.54 1.85
CA TRP A 562 3.30 2.97 0.52
C TRP A 562 2.96 4.44 0.33
N ARG A 563 3.99 5.26 0.15
CA ARG A 563 3.91 6.72 -0.03
C ARG A 563 4.42 7.11 -1.42
N PRO A 564 4.18 8.37 -1.88
CA PRO A 564 4.63 8.80 -3.20
C PRO A 564 6.14 8.67 -3.49
N GLN A 565 6.99 8.66 -2.46
CA GLN A 565 8.45 8.67 -2.57
C GLN A 565 9.17 7.63 -1.70
N GLU A 566 8.44 6.89 -0.87
CA GLU A 566 9.04 5.91 0.05
C GLU A 566 8.05 4.79 0.37
N ILE A 567 8.60 3.63 0.75
CA ILE A 567 7.85 2.45 1.17
C ILE A 567 8.46 1.97 2.49
N PHE A 568 7.62 1.73 3.49
CA PHE A 568 8.03 1.02 4.71
C PHE A 568 7.27 -0.29 4.83
N TRP A 569 7.98 -1.30 5.31
CA TRP A 569 7.39 -2.55 5.74
C TRP A 569 7.54 -2.65 7.25
N ARG A 570 6.43 -2.85 7.95
CA ARG A 570 6.42 -3.00 9.40
C ARG A 570 5.67 -4.26 9.79
N ILE A 571 6.11 -4.87 10.88
CA ILE A 571 5.45 -6.05 11.44
C ILE A 571 5.37 -5.92 12.96
N GLY A 572 4.37 -6.50 13.62
CA GLY A 572 4.26 -6.45 15.07
C GLY A 572 3.08 -7.25 15.64
N PRO A 573 3.09 -7.57 16.94
CA PRO A 573 1.99 -8.32 17.57
C PRO A 573 0.70 -7.48 17.70
N ASP A 574 0.81 -6.15 17.69
CA ASP A 574 -0.29 -5.19 17.71
C ASP A 574 0.13 -3.90 16.98
N LEU A 575 -0.85 -3.03 16.68
CA LEU A 575 -0.64 -1.79 15.92
C LEU A 575 0.32 -0.80 16.59
N GLU A 576 0.40 -0.80 17.92
CA GLU A 576 1.26 0.11 18.70
C GLU A 576 2.69 -0.42 18.84
N LYS A 577 2.91 -1.70 18.49
CA LYS A 577 4.21 -2.39 18.55
C LYS A 577 4.77 -2.77 17.18
N LEU A 578 4.31 -2.09 16.13
CA LEU A 578 4.88 -2.25 14.79
C LEU A 578 6.34 -1.80 14.78
N ARG A 579 7.23 -2.66 14.25
CA ARG A 579 8.64 -2.36 13.99
C ARG A 579 8.91 -2.38 12.49
N THR A 580 9.64 -1.38 12.00
CA THR A 580 10.13 -1.37 10.61
C THR A 580 11.13 -2.50 10.39
N VAL A 581 10.89 -3.34 9.38
CA VAL A 581 11.76 -4.45 8.96
C VAL A 581 12.38 -4.23 7.59
N ALA A 582 11.83 -3.33 6.78
CA ALA A 582 12.42 -2.86 5.54
C ALA A 582 11.99 -1.42 5.24
N TYR A 583 12.80 -0.72 4.45
CA TYR A 583 12.55 0.65 4.01
C TYR A 583 13.19 0.86 2.64
N MET A 584 12.47 1.48 1.71
CA MET A 584 13.00 1.91 0.41
C MET A 584 12.50 3.32 0.10
N ASN A 585 13.25 4.07 -0.70
CA ASN A 585 12.84 5.40 -1.17
C ASN A 585 13.20 5.60 -2.64
N ASN A 586 12.74 6.73 -3.17
CA ASN A 586 12.92 7.10 -4.57
C ASN A 586 14.38 7.39 -5.00
N THR A 587 15.36 7.33 -4.08
CA THR A 587 16.78 7.46 -4.46
C THR A 587 17.35 6.13 -4.95
N VAL A 588 16.85 4.99 -4.47
CA VAL A 588 17.32 3.64 -4.86
C VAL A 588 16.38 2.86 -5.78
N THR A 589 15.12 3.24 -5.88
CA THR A 589 14.10 2.51 -6.65
C THR A 589 13.00 3.42 -7.18
N GLU A 590 12.33 3.04 -8.27
CA GLU A 590 11.11 3.74 -8.70
C GLU A 590 9.92 3.27 -7.83
N VAL A 591 9.44 4.18 -6.98
CA VAL A 591 8.24 3.93 -6.17
C VAL A 591 7.02 4.16 -7.04
N SER A 592 6.21 3.13 -7.25
CA SER A 592 5.06 3.20 -8.15
C SER A 592 4.01 4.24 -7.72
N ASN A 593 3.27 4.75 -8.71
CA ASN A 593 2.12 5.64 -8.52
C ASN A 593 0.82 5.09 -9.12
N VAL A 594 0.80 3.82 -9.55
CA VAL A 594 -0.39 3.18 -10.11
C VAL A 594 -1.23 2.53 -9.02
N GLN A 595 -2.55 2.53 -9.18
CA GLN A 595 -3.47 1.92 -8.23
C GLN A 595 -3.24 0.39 -8.12
N MET A 596 -3.28 -0.15 -6.90
CA MET A 596 -2.98 -1.56 -6.63
C MET A 596 -4.04 -2.26 -5.77
N HIS A 597 -4.24 -3.55 -6.01
CA HIS A 597 -5.02 -4.48 -5.20
C HIS A 597 -4.15 -5.10 -4.11
N LEU A 598 -4.73 -5.35 -2.94
CA LEU A 598 -4.13 -6.15 -1.88
C LEU A 598 -4.36 -7.63 -2.16
N ILE A 599 -3.33 -8.46 -1.97
CA ILE A 599 -3.40 -9.92 -2.04
C ILE A 599 -2.85 -10.51 -0.74
N VAL A 600 -3.49 -11.57 -0.25
CA VAL A 600 -3.00 -12.40 0.86
C VAL A 600 -3.08 -13.87 0.46
N THR A 601 -1.95 -14.57 0.52
CA THR A 601 -1.81 -15.93 -0.03
C THR A 601 -0.93 -16.84 0.82
N GLN A 602 -1.11 -18.16 0.64
CA GLN A 602 -0.22 -19.22 1.10
C GLN A 602 0.19 -20.07 -0.11
N GLU A 603 1.48 -20.03 -0.47
CA GLU A 603 1.98 -20.42 -1.79
C GLU A 603 3.17 -21.38 -1.76
N TRP A 604 3.15 -22.35 -2.67
CA TRP A 604 4.17 -23.37 -2.80
C TRP A 604 5.05 -22.92 -3.96
N HIS A 605 6.20 -22.32 -3.63
CA HIS A 605 7.13 -21.83 -4.65
C HIS A 605 8.17 -22.87 -5.02
N ASN A 606 8.74 -22.67 -6.20
CA ASN A 606 9.98 -23.33 -6.54
C ASN A 606 11.12 -22.68 -5.74
N THR A 607 11.84 -23.49 -4.98
CA THR A 607 13.00 -23.06 -4.19
C THR A 607 14.11 -22.45 -5.03
N ARG A 608 14.13 -22.69 -6.35
CA ARG A 608 15.02 -22.02 -7.30
C ARG A 608 14.77 -20.50 -7.42
N TRP A 609 13.58 -20.02 -7.07
CA TRP A 609 13.28 -18.59 -7.01
C TRP A 609 13.90 -17.93 -5.77
N TRP A 610 14.29 -18.73 -4.78
CA TRP A 610 14.88 -18.30 -3.52
C TRP A 610 16.25 -18.94 -3.31
N PRO A 611 17.28 -18.52 -4.10
CA PRO A 611 18.58 -19.14 -4.04
C PRO A 611 19.15 -19.20 -2.62
N GLY A 612 19.59 -20.40 -2.23
CA GLY A 612 20.16 -20.66 -0.92
C GLY A 612 19.19 -21.16 0.14
N THR A 613 17.90 -21.29 -0.17
CA THR A 613 16.98 -21.99 0.73
C THR A 613 17.51 -23.39 1.10
N PRO A 614 17.51 -23.76 2.40
CA PRO A 614 18.12 -25.00 2.87
C PRO A 614 17.36 -26.24 2.41
N PHE A 615 16.05 -26.11 2.17
CA PHE A 615 15.18 -27.23 1.86
C PHE A 615 14.72 -27.15 0.40
N ASP A 616 15.00 -28.19 -0.38
CA ASP A 616 14.45 -28.35 -1.71
C ASP A 616 12.98 -28.79 -1.63
N GLN A 617 12.10 -28.05 -2.31
CA GLN A 617 10.64 -28.22 -2.32
C GLN A 617 10.21 -29.65 -2.72
N GLY A 618 10.99 -30.31 -3.57
CA GLY A 618 10.72 -31.69 -4.00
C GLY A 618 10.88 -32.72 -2.88
N TYR A 619 11.72 -32.44 -1.89
CA TYR A 619 11.94 -33.35 -0.76
C TYR A 619 11.15 -32.94 0.49
N ILE A 620 10.19 -32.02 0.34
CA ILE A 620 9.21 -31.70 1.38
C ILE A 620 7.96 -32.54 1.10
N PRO A 621 7.44 -33.31 2.08
CA PRO A 621 6.27 -34.16 1.91
C PRO A 621 5.02 -33.40 1.43
N PHE A 622 4.07 -34.16 0.92
CA PHE A 622 2.71 -33.69 0.76
C PHE A 622 2.03 -33.56 2.13
N PRO A 623 1.18 -32.53 2.35
CA PRO A 623 0.61 -32.28 3.67
C PRO A 623 -0.41 -33.37 4.04
N ALA A 624 -0.25 -34.01 5.20
CA ALA A 624 -1.24 -34.98 5.72
C ALA A 624 -2.49 -34.33 6.32
N ARG A 625 -2.44 -33.02 6.58
CA ARG A 625 -3.49 -32.21 7.19
C ARG A 625 -3.71 -30.95 6.38
N ASP A 626 -4.91 -30.39 6.49
CA ASP A 626 -5.18 -29.07 5.96
C ASP A 626 -4.30 -28.05 6.67
N LEU A 627 -3.67 -27.17 5.90
CA LEU A 627 -2.90 -26.04 6.40
C LEU A 627 -3.80 -24.80 6.29
N VAL A 628 -4.15 -24.22 7.43
CA VAL A 628 -5.21 -23.21 7.54
C VAL A 628 -4.63 -21.90 8.05
N GLY A 629 -4.88 -20.84 7.28
CA GLY A 629 -4.63 -19.46 7.67
C GLY A 629 -5.93 -18.65 7.74
N GLU A 630 -5.90 -17.52 8.43
CA GLU A 630 -7.04 -16.61 8.55
C GLU A 630 -6.60 -15.15 8.36
N VAL A 631 -7.33 -14.41 7.52
CA VAL A 631 -7.30 -12.94 7.49
C VAL A 631 -8.39 -12.44 8.41
N GLN A 632 -8.02 -11.63 9.40
CA GLN A 632 -8.89 -11.24 10.52
C GLN A 632 -9.25 -9.75 10.51
N GLU A 633 -8.39 -8.90 9.95
CA GLU A 633 -8.68 -7.48 9.76
C GLU A 633 -7.83 -6.90 8.63
N VAL A 634 -8.40 -5.97 7.87
CA VAL A 634 -7.66 -5.15 6.90
C VAL A 634 -8.02 -3.69 7.15
N ILE A 635 -7.00 -2.84 7.30
CA ILE A 635 -7.14 -1.39 7.44
C ILE A 635 -6.25 -0.74 6.40
N ILE A 636 -6.77 0.23 5.66
CA ILE A 636 -6.02 1.06 4.72
C ILE A 636 -6.32 2.51 5.06
N ASP A 637 -5.34 3.28 5.52
CA ASP A 637 -5.56 4.67 5.95
C ASP A 637 -4.44 5.64 5.59
#